data_AF-A8Y2N9-F1
#
_entry.id   AF-A8Y2N9-F1
#
_cell.length_a   1.000
_cell.length_b   1.000
_cell.length_c   1.000
_cell.angle_alpha   90.00
_cell.angle_beta   90.00
_cell.angle_gamma   90.00
#
_symmetry.space_group_name_H-M   'P 1'
#
loop_
_entity.id
_entity.type
_entity.pdbx_description
1 polymer ?
#
loop_
_entity_poly.entity_id
_entity_poly.type
_entity_poly.pdbx_seq_one_letter_code
_entity_poly.pdbx_strand_id
1 'polypeptide(L)'
;MLAKLFLKYFQIAHLLQYTFSQQTLSGKSLVNHVNTIQTLWKAEYFEISEEEMKFKVMDSKFAFPEEQISSEPNNSLPGSLSRAPTSFDARDYWPNCKSIKMIRDQAYCGSCWAFGAAEVISDRICIQSNGTDQPIISPEDILTCCTNSHGCQGGFVLEAMKFWKSKGVVTGGDFQGDGCIPYSYGSCSDCHTAQTTPKCKNECQVKYTKNEYKEDKYYGSSAYRLSTSNAVRTIQSEILRNGPVEATYQVYEDFYYYKSGVYEYISGRHMGGHAVKIIGWGVEENVNYWLIANSWGTGFGENGFFKMRRGNNECGIENYVVAGMAKSGRSVLDFGVFVFLRTPRRRLPKKYKYIFLALAVLLGLGVVAGALTELIFYFIEDQVEPSTRTQTSLVTLPPEKCQKRVVGYFNGWESREISLSQLFKLSHVIYCCLGFDANQTHFLDTIISKRRFSDVRNHARASNTGVKVMAGIGGTHYSQYFPQVAAENREFFVNSTISLIKDYQIDGVDLYWHEPDSYGGDKENYVLLVRDLRLKLTELQNSQNRTTPYLLTVLTPSFGWYLEDGVDLSGLSEYVDFFNVASDDYTDSSSEALGAYTKPHAPLYYGSADKPKQNVDWTMRYYTCDTKQPEKVNMGLPFFGRYWKNVLDPIAKNNEVWRRVETADGVVEKGLVLWKNVVRDGWNISNIKWDQKSKSSYIWDPENKWFLGIDDERCLKTKMNYVRDKNLGGVMIWSIDMDDYSETLLNAVASVNMCSEVKYDKKLKYNC
;
A
#
# COMPACT_ATOMS: atom_id res chain seq x y z
N MET A 1 41.43 35.22 26.75
CA MET A 1 40.25 35.32 25.87
C MET A 1 40.25 34.23 24.79
N LEU A 2 41.37 33.99 24.10
CA LEU A 2 41.52 32.89 23.11
C LEU A 2 41.40 31.46 23.68
N ALA A 3 41.82 31.21 24.93
CA ALA A 3 41.65 29.90 25.58
C ALA A 3 40.18 29.54 25.92
N LYS A 4 39.31 30.54 26.12
CA LYS A 4 37.85 30.34 26.34
C LYS A 4 37.10 30.13 25.03
N LEU A 5 37.66 30.59 23.91
CA LEU A 5 37.15 30.31 22.55
C LEU A 5 37.50 28.88 22.11
N PHE A 6 38.67 28.35 22.48
CA PHE A 6 39.06 26.97 22.17
C PHE A 6 38.23 25.90 22.91
N LEU A 7 37.89 26.12 24.19
CA LEU A 7 37.01 25.20 24.94
C LEU A 7 35.55 25.23 24.44
N LYS A 8 35.06 26.39 23.99
CA LYS A 8 33.74 26.50 23.35
C LYS A 8 33.73 25.83 21.97
N TYR A 9 34.81 25.93 21.19
CA TYR A 9 34.90 25.24 19.90
C TYR A 9 34.97 23.72 20.06
N PHE A 10 35.58 23.19 21.12
CA PHE A 10 35.60 21.75 21.40
C PHE A 10 34.26 21.23 21.96
N GLN A 11 33.53 22.02 22.76
CA GLN A 11 32.16 21.69 23.16
C GLN A 11 31.16 21.80 22.00
N ILE A 12 31.33 22.79 21.12
CA ILE A 12 30.49 22.97 19.93
C ILE A 12 30.83 21.94 18.85
N ALA A 13 32.10 21.51 18.71
CA ALA A 13 32.46 20.39 17.84
C ALA A 13 31.95 19.05 18.39
N HIS A 14 31.91 18.85 19.72
CA HIS A 14 31.24 17.68 20.31
C HIS A 14 29.71 17.72 20.19
N LEU A 15 29.10 18.91 20.16
CA LEU A 15 27.66 19.10 19.93
C LEU A 15 27.28 19.11 18.43
N LEU A 16 28.21 19.42 17.53
CA LEU A 16 28.02 19.36 16.07
C LEU A 16 28.53 18.05 15.43
N GLN A 17 29.24 17.21 16.18
CA GLN A 17 29.38 15.76 15.92
C GLN A 17 28.26 14.92 16.54
N TYR A 18 27.31 15.55 17.24
CA TYR A 18 25.93 15.06 17.27
C TYR A 18 25.20 15.54 16.00
N THR A 19 25.78 15.19 14.86
CA THR A 19 24.97 14.75 13.74
C THR A 19 23.96 13.75 14.28
N PHE A 20 22.72 13.82 13.79
CA PHE A 20 21.59 12.95 14.10
C PHE A 20 21.96 11.47 13.86
N SER A 21 22.75 10.88 14.76
CA SER A 21 22.73 9.46 15.02
C SER A 21 21.44 9.27 15.80
N GLN A 22 20.35 8.93 15.10
CA GLN A 22 19.26 8.23 15.74
C GLN A 22 19.92 7.03 16.41
N GLN A 23 20.10 7.10 17.72
CA GLN A 23 20.48 5.93 18.50
C GLN A 23 19.31 4.97 18.34
N THR A 24 19.43 4.02 17.41
CA THR A 24 18.40 3.01 17.17
C THR A 24 18.20 2.26 18.47
N LEU A 25 17.04 2.45 19.09
CA LEU A 25 16.65 1.74 20.30
C LEU A 25 16.75 0.23 20.01
N SER A 26 17.47 -0.49 20.85
CA SER A 26 17.68 -1.94 20.74
C SER A 26 17.60 -2.63 22.08
N GLY A 27 17.43 -3.95 22.06
CA GLY A 27 17.41 -4.78 23.27
C GLY A 27 16.39 -4.31 24.32
N LYS A 28 16.82 -4.26 25.59
CA LYS A 28 15.95 -3.90 26.72
C LYS A 28 15.37 -2.49 26.61
N SER A 29 16.12 -1.55 26.01
CA SER A 29 15.65 -0.16 25.81
C SER A 29 14.51 -0.09 24.81
N LEU A 30 14.57 -0.89 23.74
CA LEU A 30 13.50 -1.03 22.76
C LEU A 30 12.25 -1.63 23.38
N VAL A 31 12.39 -2.74 24.13
CA VAL A 31 11.25 -3.39 24.81
C VAL A 31 10.52 -2.44 25.76
N ASN A 32 11.28 -1.68 26.57
CA ASN A 32 10.68 -0.69 27.46
C ASN A 32 9.95 0.41 26.69
N HIS A 33 10.54 0.90 25.60
CA HIS A 33 9.93 1.91 24.75
C HIS A 33 8.62 1.41 24.12
N VAL A 34 8.64 0.22 23.50
CA VAL A 34 7.46 -0.42 22.89
C VAL A 34 6.32 -0.54 23.89
N ASN A 35 6.60 -1.03 25.10
CA ASN A 35 5.57 -1.20 26.14
C ASN A 35 5.08 0.14 26.73
N THR A 36 5.78 1.25 26.49
CA THR A 36 5.39 2.58 26.98
C THR A 36 4.49 3.32 25.99
N ILE A 37 4.71 3.14 24.69
CA ILE A 37 4.04 3.97 23.68
C ILE A 37 2.75 3.37 23.10
N GLN A 38 2.50 2.09 23.35
CA GLN A 38 1.30 1.40 22.88
C GLN A 38 0.85 0.33 23.88
N THR A 39 -0.39 -0.15 23.72
CA THR A 39 -1.01 -1.16 24.57
C THR A 39 -1.59 -2.36 23.81
N LEU A 40 -1.46 -2.40 22.47
CA LEU A 40 -2.03 -3.45 21.61
C LEU A 40 -1.32 -4.80 21.78
N TRP A 41 -0.02 -4.78 22.06
CA TRP A 41 0.78 -5.97 22.28
C TRP A 41 1.83 -5.74 23.36
N LYS A 42 2.31 -6.85 23.92
CA LYS A 42 3.32 -6.84 24.98
C LYS A 42 4.63 -7.36 24.44
N ALA A 43 5.70 -6.61 24.65
CA ALA A 43 7.06 -7.05 24.42
C ALA A 43 7.67 -7.62 25.71
N GLU A 44 8.41 -8.72 25.62
CA GLU A 44 9.16 -9.33 26.72
C GLU A 44 10.64 -9.45 26.33
N TYR A 45 11.51 -8.87 27.15
CA TYR A 45 12.94 -8.89 26.90
C TYR A 45 13.55 -10.24 27.26
N PHE A 46 14.34 -10.77 26.34
CA PHE A 46 15.30 -11.85 26.58
C PHE A 46 16.59 -11.53 25.82
N GLU A 47 17.67 -12.19 26.20
CA GLU A 47 18.97 -11.99 25.56
C GLU A 47 19.04 -12.77 24.24
N ILE A 48 19.34 -12.06 23.15
CA ILE A 48 19.52 -12.60 21.81
C ILE A 48 20.47 -11.68 21.05
N SER A 49 21.50 -12.25 20.42
CA SER A 49 22.47 -11.48 19.63
C SER A 49 21.88 -11.06 18.28
N GLU A 50 22.48 -10.04 17.67
CA GLU A 50 22.10 -9.60 16.32
C GLU A 50 22.29 -10.71 15.28
N GLU A 51 23.38 -11.48 15.41
CA GLU A 51 23.69 -12.61 14.53
C GLU A 51 22.59 -13.66 14.62
N GLU A 52 22.16 -14.02 15.83
CA GLU A 52 21.08 -14.97 16.07
C GLU A 52 19.75 -14.50 15.48
N MET A 53 19.42 -13.22 15.60
CA MET A 53 18.25 -12.64 14.95
C MET A 53 18.35 -12.81 13.42
N LYS A 54 19.47 -12.39 12.83
CA LYS A 54 19.69 -12.46 11.37
C LYS A 54 19.59 -13.89 10.82
N PHE A 55 20.01 -14.90 11.57
CA PHE A 55 19.93 -16.29 11.11
C PHE A 55 18.51 -16.87 11.14
N LYS A 56 17.57 -16.26 11.87
CA LYS A 56 16.17 -16.70 11.95
C LYS A 56 15.28 -16.12 10.84
N VAL A 57 15.78 -15.14 10.09
CA VAL A 57 15.08 -14.48 8.98
C VAL A 57 15.75 -14.80 7.65
N MET A 58 15.01 -14.60 6.56
CA MET A 58 15.56 -14.68 5.21
C MET A 58 15.96 -13.28 4.71
N ASP A 59 16.78 -13.23 3.66
CA ASP A 59 17.08 -11.99 2.95
C ASP A 59 15.78 -11.34 2.45
N SER A 60 15.63 -10.05 2.73
CA SER A 60 14.46 -9.23 2.45
C SER A 60 14.01 -9.25 0.99
N LYS A 61 14.93 -9.50 0.04
CA LYS A 61 14.60 -9.64 -1.38
C LYS A 61 13.62 -10.79 -1.66
N PHE A 62 13.59 -11.82 -0.79
CA PHE A 62 12.70 -12.97 -0.95
C PHE A 62 11.29 -12.70 -0.40
N ALA A 63 11.13 -11.73 0.51
CA ALA A 63 9.81 -11.38 1.03
C ALA A 63 8.94 -10.70 -0.03
N PHE A 64 9.52 -9.96 -0.97
CA PHE A 64 8.79 -9.27 -2.05
C PHE A 64 9.53 -9.35 -3.39
N PRO A 65 9.38 -10.43 -4.17
CA PRO A 65 10.01 -10.56 -5.48
C PRO A 65 9.55 -9.48 -6.47
N GLU A 66 10.52 -8.82 -7.12
CA GLU A 66 10.29 -7.80 -8.16
C GLU A 66 9.77 -8.38 -9.49
N GLU A 67 10.08 -9.65 -9.82
CA GLU A 67 9.99 -10.18 -11.21
C GLU A 67 8.76 -11.06 -11.56
N GLN A 68 7.89 -11.47 -10.63
CA GLN A 68 6.76 -12.38 -10.96
C GLN A 68 5.38 -11.71 -11.08
N ILE A 69 5.32 -10.39 -11.32
CA ILE A 69 4.04 -9.65 -11.49
C ILE A 69 3.58 -9.63 -12.96
N SER A 70 4.45 -9.94 -13.93
CA SER A 70 4.16 -9.71 -15.35
C SER A 70 3.61 -10.89 -16.15
N SER A 71 3.47 -12.09 -15.58
CA SER A 71 3.04 -13.24 -16.39
C SER A 71 2.45 -14.41 -15.60
N GLU A 72 1.30 -14.28 -14.94
CA GLU A 72 0.44 -15.45 -14.71
C GLU A 72 -1.06 -15.11 -14.88
N PRO A 73 -1.88 -16.06 -15.33
CA PRO A 73 -3.26 -15.81 -15.72
C PRO A 73 -4.09 -15.33 -14.53
N ASN A 74 -4.98 -14.37 -14.77
CA ASN A 74 -6.11 -14.06 -13.89
C ASN A 74 -7.02 -15.30 -13.78
N ASN A 75 -6.62 -16.30 -12.99
CA ASN A 75 -7.56 -17.25 -12.44
C ASN A 75 -8.31 -16.52 -11.33
N SER A 76 -9.26 -15.69 -11.75
CA SER A 76 -10.33 -15.21 -10.89
C SER A 76 -11.01 -16.44 -10.27
N LEU A 77 -10.81 -16.65 -8.97
CA LEU A 77 -11.58 -17.64 -8.23
C LEU A 77 -13.06 -17.24 -8.32
N PRO A 78 -13.96 -18.19 -8.66
CA PRO A 78 -15.38 -17.90 -8.77
C PRO A 78 -15.99 -17.59 -7.39
N GLY A 79 -16.79 -16.52 -7.36
CA GLY A 79 -17.68 -16.15 -6.26
C GLY A 79 -16.98 -15.52 -5.06
N SER A 80 -17.23 -14.25 -4.82
CA SER A 80 -16.92 -13.60 -3.54
C SER A 80 -17.94 -14.09 -2.49
N LEU A 81 -17.50 -14.71 -1.39
CA LEU A 81 -18.39 -15.00 -0.25
C LEU A 81 -18.97 -13.67 0.25
N SER A 82 -20.30 -13.57 0.39
CA SER A 82 -21.00 -12.30 0.66
C SER A 82 -20.63 -11.67 2.01
N ARG A 83 -20.10 -12.44 2.98
CA ARG A 83 -19.47 -11.94 4.21
C ARG A 83 -18.66 -13.04 4.90
N ALA A 84 -17.37 -12.81 5.19
CA ALA A 84 -16.58 -13.69 6.07
C ALA A 84 -16.99 -13.47 7.54
N PRO A 85 -16.91 -14.50 8.42
CA PRO A 85 -17.19 -14.32 9.85
C PRO A 85 -16.19 -13.36 10.51
N THR A 86 -16.59 -12.76 11.64
CA THR A 86 -15.74 -11.80 12.38
C THR A 86 -14.45 -12.44 12.89
N SER A 87 -14.50 -13.72 13.27
CA SER A 87 -13.35 -14.54 13.62
C SER A 87 -13.43 -15.90 12.93
N PHE A 88 -12.26 -16.49 12.69
CA PHE A 88 -12.11 -17.83 12.15
C PHE A 88 -10.78 -18.40 12.62
N ASP A 89 -10.81 -19.67 13.06
CA ASP A 89 -9.63 -20.44 13.42
C ASP A 89 -9.70 -21.81 12.74
N ALA A 90 -8.74 -22.09 11.85
CA ALA A 90 -8.68 -23.35 11.13
C ALA A 90 -8.59 -24.57 12.06
N ARG A 91 -8.07 -24.42 13.28
CA ARG A 91 -7.94 -25.51 14.27
C ARG A 91 -9.29 -25.95 14.82
N ASP A 92 -10.24 -25.03 14.92
CA ASP A 92 -11.60 -25.29 15.37
C ASP A 92 -12.47 -25.81 14.23
N TYR A 93 -12.24 -25.28 13.02
CA TYR A 93 -13.00 -25.65 11.83
C TYR A 93 -12.59 -27.03 11.26
N TRP A 94 -11.31 -27.39 11.33
CA TRP A 94 -10.79 -28.70 10.93
C TRP A 94 -10.04 -29.41 12.08
N PRO A 95 -10.75 -29.80 13.16
CA PRO A 95 -10.11 -30.34 14.36
C PRO A 95 -9.42 -31.69 14.15
N ASN A 96 -9.82 -32.42 13.11
CA ASN A 96 -9.23 -33.71 12.73
C ASN A 96 -7.88 -33.56 12.02
N CYS A 97 -7.53 -32.37 11.52
CA CYS A 97 -6.27 -32.08 10.86
C CYS A 97 -5.24 -31.63 11.88
N LYS A 98 -4.48 -32.60 12.40
CA LYS A 98 -3.52 -32.36 13.49
C LYS A 98 -2.38 -31.41 13.10
N SER A 99 -2.00 -31.40 11.82
CA SER A 99 -0.93 -30.55 11.29
C SER A 99 -1.19 -29.05 11.49
N ILE A 100 -2.46 -28.61 11.53
CA ILE A 100 -2.83 -27.19 11.70
C ILE A 100 -2.39 -26.68 13.08
N LYS A 101 -2.38 -27.58 14.09
CA LYS A 101 -1.97 -27.28 15.47
C LYS A 101 -0.47 -27.40 15.70
N MET A 102 0.28 -27.94 14.74
CA MET A 102 1.71 -28.16 14.85
C MET A 102 2.46 -26.84 14.65
N ILE A 103 3.27 -26.46 15.63
CA ILE A 103 4.27 -25.40 15.52
C ILE A 103 5.62 -26.07 15.32
N ARG A 104 6.36 -25.62 14.31
CA ARG A 104 7.67 -26.15 13.95
C ARG A 104 8.78 -25.17 14.31
N ASP A 105 10.02 -25.64 14.26
CA ASP A 105 11.21 -24.82 14.55
C ASP A 105 12.22 -24.93 13.40
N GLN A 106 12.45 -23.80 12.74
CA GLN A 106 13.38 -23.65 11.63
C GLN A 106 14.84 -23.47 12.09
N ALA A 107 15.09 -23.40 13.40
CA ALA A 107 16.39 -23.14 14.00
C ALA A 107 17.04 -21.83 13.48
N TYR A 108 18.37 -21.80 13.37
CA TYR A 108 19.17 -20.66 12.90
C TYR A 108 19.48 -20.75 11.40
N CYS A 109 18.42 -20.90 10.62
CA CYS A 109 18.45 -20.97 9.16
C CYS A 109 17.29 -20.12 8.62
N GLY A 110 17.51 -19.32 7.58
CA GLY A 110 16.47 -18.55 6.87
C GLY A 110 15.54 -19.43 6.02
N SER A 111 15.15 -20.60 6.53
CA SER A 111 14.32 -21.63 5.88
C SER A 111 12.82 -21.41 6.06
N CYS A 112 12.39 -20.29 6.64
CA CYS A 112 10.97 -19.95 6.84
C CYS A 112 10.08 -20.18 5.60
N TRP A 113 10.58 -19.85 4.41
CA TRP A 113 9.89 -20.07 3.12
C TRP A 113 9.65 -21.54 2.76
N ALA A 114 10.47 -22.46 3.28
CA ALA A 114 10.29 -23.89 3.11
C ALA A 114 9.39 -24.47 4.20
N PHE A 115 9.46 -23.93 5.43
CA PHE A 115 8.60 -24.29 6.54
C PHE A 115 7.15 -23.87 6.31
N GLY A 116 6.90 -22.61 5.95
CA GLY A 116 5.57 -22.10 5.62
C GLY A 116 4.91 -22.94 4.53
N ALA A 117 5.65 -23.24 3.46
CA ALA A 117 5.18 -24.12 2.39
C ALA A 117 4.87 -25.54 2.90
N ALA A 118 5.79 -26.20 3.59
CA ALA A 118 5.58 -27.57 4.10
C ALA A 118 4.38 -27.67 5.05
N GLU A 119 4.20 -26.68 5.92
CA GLU A 119 3.07 -26.61 6.84
C GLU A 119 1.74 -26.41 6.11
N VAL A 120 1.68 -25.46 5.17
CA VAL A 120 0.49 -25.21 4.35
C VAL A 120 0.13 -26.43 3.52
N ILE A 121 1.11 -27.10 2.92
CA ILE A 121 0.88 -28.32 2.13
C ILE A 121 0.31 -29.44 3.01
N SER A 122 0.88 -29.67 4.20
CA SER A 122 0.40 -30.69 5.15
C SER A 122 -1.07 -30.43 5.53
N ASP A 123 -1.38 -29.17 5.87
CA ASP A 123 -2.72 -28.75 6.26
C ASP A 123 -3.73 -28.93 5.13
N ARG A 124 -3.36 -28.54 3.91
CA ARG A 124 -4.24 -28.60 2.75
C ARG A 124 -4.47 -30.02 2.25
N ILE A 125 -3.47 -30.90 2.31
CA ILE A 125 -3.68 -32.34 2.01
C ILE A 125 -4.70 -32.93 2.99
N CYS A 126 -4.59 -32.60 4.28
CA CYS A 126 -5.57 -33.05 5.26
C CYS A 126 -6.96 -32.48 5.01
N ILE A 127 -7.08 -31.16 4.81
CA ILE A 127 -8.37 -30.50 4.60
C ILE A 127 -9.06 -31.03 3.34
N GLN A 128 -8.33 -31.15 2.22
CA GLN A 128 -8.90 -31.54 0.93
C GLN A 128 -9.17 -33.04 0.83
N SER A 129 -8.49 -33.86 1.65
CA SER A 129 -8.82 -35.28 1.83
C SER A 129 -9.88 -35.52 2.91
N ASN A 130 -10.46 -34.45 3.47
CA ASN A 130 -11.42 -34.52 4.58
C ASN A 130 -10.89 -35.34 5.78
N GLY A 131 -9.61 -35.18 6.09
CA GLY A 131 -8.92 -35.81 7.21
C GLY A 131 -8.40 -37.22 6.96
N THR A 132 -8.60 -37.81 5.78
CA THR A 132 -8.16 -39.20 5.50
C THR A 132 -6.67 -39.33 5.23
N ASP A 133 -6.02 -38.28 4.74
CA ASP A 133 -4.59 -38.24 4.47
C ASP A 133 -3.94 -37.10 5.27
N GLN A 134 -2.97 -37.42 6.13
CA GLN A 134 -2.36 -36.45 7.07
C GLN A 134 -0.84 -36.55 7.06
N PRO A 135 -0.17 -36.31 5.91
CA PRO A 135 1.27 -36.33 5.85
C PRO A 135 1.84 -35.11 6.57
N ILE A 136 3.00 -35.29 7.22
CA ILE A 136 3.85 -34.18 7.65
C ILE A 136 4.90 -34.00 6.57
N ILE A 137 4.81 -32.91 5.82
CA ILE A 137 5.66 -32.62 4.67
C ILE A 137 7.04 -32.15 5.14
N SER A 138 8.08 -32.61 4.44
CA SER A 138 9.47 -32.29 4.71
C SER A 138 9.80 -30.85 4.29
N PRO A 139 10.15 -29.96 5.23
CA PRO A 139 10.71 -28.66 4.89
C PRO A 139 12.15 -28.83 4.36
N GLU A 140 12.86 -29.89 4.74
CA GLU A 140 14.22 -30.21 4.28
C GLU A 140 14.26 -30.52 2.78
N ASP A 141 13.30 -31.31 2.27
CA ASP A 141 13.21 -31.65 0.84
C ASP A 141 12.92 -30.40 0.01
N ILE A 142 12.05 -29.50 0.49
CA ILE A 142 11.81 -28.20 -0.15
C ILE A 142 13.07 -27.34 -0.10
N LEU A 143 13.66 -27.19 1.10
CA LEU A 143 14.83 -26.34 1.37
C LEU A 143 16.04 -26.73 0.51
N THR A 144 16.28 -28.03 0.34
CA THR A 144 17.52 -28.53 -0.27
C THR A 144 17.36 -28.87 -1.75
N CYS A 145 16.16 -29.29 -2.21
CA CYS A 145 15.95 -29.79 -3.57
C CYS A 145 15.17 -28.84 -4.50
N CYS A 146 14.60 -27.74 -3.99
CA CYS A 146 14.01 -26.71 -4.84
C CYS A 146 15.10 -25.89 -5.56
N THR A 147 15.18 -26.01 -6.90
CA THR A 147 16.29 -25.49 -7.71
C THR A 147 16.35 -23.95 -7.84
N ASN A 148 15.24 -23.25 -7.60
CA ASN A 148 15.15 -21.78 -7.62
C ASN A 148 15.11 -21.19 -6.21
N SER A 149 15.93 -21.73 -5.30
CA SER A 149 16.00 -21.30 -3.90
C SER A 149 17.43 -21.16 -3.40
N HIS A 150 17.63 -20.34 -2.36
CA HIS A 150 18.94 -20.06 -1.77
C HIS A 150 19.11 -20.70 -0.39
N GLY A 151 18.31 -21.74 -0.11
CA GLY A 151 18.41 -22.51 1.13
C GLY A 151 18.23 -21.65 2.38
N CYS A 152 19.19 -21.71 3.31
CA CYS A 152 19.22 -20.93 4.55
C CYS A 152 19.41 -19.42 4.37
N GLN A 153 19.67 -18.92 3.16
CA GLN A 153 19.66 -17.48 2.88
C GLN A 153 18.24 -16.96 2.58
N GLY A 154 17.32 -17.86 2.24
CA GLY A 154 15.95 -17.53 1.84
C GLY A 154 15.52 -18.18 0.52
N GLY A 155 14.25 -17.97 0.17
CA GLY A 155 13.66 -18.51 -1.05
C GLY A 155 12.27 -17.94 -1.30
N PHE A 156 11.83 -18.02 -2.55
CA PHE A 156 10.53 -17.50 -2.95
C PHE A 156 9.42 -18.51 -2.65
N VAL A 157 8.44 -18.12 -1.84
CA VAL A 157 7.34 -18.99 -1.40
C VAL A 157 6.51 -19.57 -2.56
N LEU A 158 6.36 -18.83 -3.68
CA LEU A 158 5.67 -19.36 -4.87
C LEU A 158 6.47 -20.48 -5.57
N GLU A 159 7.80 -20.41 -5.56
CA GLU A 159 8.64 -21.45 -6.14
C GLU A 159 8.57 -22.74 -5.32
N ALA A 160 8.42 -22.66 -3.99
CA ALA A 160 8.14 -23.83 -3.15
C ALA A 160 6.83 -24.51 -3.53
N MET A 161 5.76 -23.73 -3.74
CA MET A 161 4.47 -24.26 -4.21
C MET A 161 4.58 -24.86 -5.63
N LYS A 162 5.32 -24.22 -6.54
CA LYS A 162 5.61 -24.73 -7.90
C LYS A 162 6.43 -26.03 -7.85
N PHE A 163 7.36 -26.16 -6.92
CA PHE A 163 8.11 -27.39 -6.67
C PHE A 163 7.18 -28.52 -6.22
N TRP A 164 6.28 -28.24 -5.27
CA TRP A 164 5.25 -29.21 -4.85
C TRP A 164 4.35 -29.66 -6.01
N LYS A 165 3.94 -28.75 -6.90
CA LYS A 165 3.16 -29.08 -8.09
C LYS A 165 3.93 -29.95 -9.08
N SER A 166 5.18 -29.60 -9.38
CA SER A 166 5.93 -30.16 -10.52
C SER A 166 6.81 -31.36 -10.19
N LYS A 167 7.40 -31.40 -8.99
CA LYS A 167 8.35 -32.43 -8.54
C LYS A 167 7.83 -33.22 -7.34
N GLY A 168 6.88 -32.65 -6.60
CA GLY A 168 6.35 -33.21 -5.37
C GLY A 168 7.33 -33.08 -4.20
N VAL A 169 6.81 -33.29 -3.00
CA VAL A 169 7.58 -33.20 -1.73
C VAL A 169 7.37 -34.46 -0.90
N VAL A 170 8.42 -34.98 -0.30
CA VAL A 170 8.33 -36.17 0.57
C VAL A 170 7.90 -35.81 1.99
N THR A 171 7.58 -36.80 2.80
CA THR A 171 7.31 -36.62 4.23
C THR A 171 8.58 -36.33 5.03
N GLY A 172 8.46 -35.60 6.14
CA GLY A 172 9.58 -35.27 7.00
C GLY A 172 9.20 -34.39 8.19
N GLY A 173 9.37 -34.92 9.39
CA GLY A 173 9.20 -34.21 10.66
C GLY A 173 10.34 -33.26 10.95
N ASP A 174 10.33 -32.71 12.17
CA ASP A 174 11.38 -31.82 12.67
C ASP A 174 12.68 -32.60 12.93
N PHE A 175 13.66 -31.96 13.59
CA PHE A 175 14.94 -32.57 13.89
C PHE A 175 14.82 -33.96 14.52
N GLN A 176 15.51 -34.94 13.94
CA GLN A 176 15.46 -36.35 14.33
C GLN A 176 14.05 -37.00 14.27
N GLY A 177 13.09 -36.33 13.64
CA GLY A 177 11.71 -36.78 13.50
C GLY A 177 11.51 -37.95 12.56
N ASP A 178 10.25 -38.32 12.37
CA ASP A 178 9.81 -39.38 11.46
C ASP A 178 9.58 -38.87 10.03
N GLY A 179 9.39 -39.77 9.07
CA GLY A 179 9.19 -39.45 7.64
C GLY A 179 10.41 -39.75 6.79
N CYS A 180 10.31 -39.50 5.48
CA CYS A 180 11.39 -39.79 4.53
C CYS A 180 12.63 -38.90 4.78
N ILE A 181 12.47 -37.58 4.86
CA ILE A 181 13.57 -36.63 5.10
C ILE A 181 13.21 -35.64 6.21
N PRO A 182 13.54 -35.91 7.48
CA PRO A 182 13.36 -34.95 8.56
C PRO A 182 14.30 -33.74 8.45
N TYR A 183 13.97 -32.67 9.17
CA TYR A 183 14.80 -31.47 9.20
C TYR A 183 16.17 -31.72 9.82
N SER A 184 17.21 -31.12 9.23
CA SER A 184 18.60 -31.38 9.63
C SER A 184 19.04 -30.65 10.91
N TYR A 185 18.30 -29.62 11.36
CA TYR A 185 18.71 -28.77 12.49
C TYR A 185 17.70 -28.79 13.64
N GLY A 186 18.18 -28.92 14.87
CA GLY A 186 17.38 -28.76 16.08
C GLY A 186 17.51 -27.37 16.70
N SER A 187 16.62 -27.07 17.65
CA SER A 187 16.78 -25.94 18.56
C SER A 187 18.11 -26.08 19.31
N CYS A 188 18.91 -25.03 19.34
CA CYS A 188 20.26 -25.05 19.91
C CYS A 188 20.44 -23.81 20.80
N SER A 189 20.91 -23.98 22.02
CA SER A 189 21.14 -22.87 22.96
C SER A 189 22.49 -22.15 22.76
N ASP A 190 23.45 -22.77 22.09
CA ASP A 190 24.84 -22.27 21.94
C ASP A 190 25.30 -22.15 20.47
N CYS A 191 24.36 -22.10 19.52
CA CYS A 191 24.68 -22.03 18.10
C CYS A 191 24.88 -20.58 17.64
N HIS A 192 26.08 -20.05 17.86
CA HIS A 192 26.47 -18.70 17.43
C HIS A 192 26.77 -18.57 15.92
N THR A 193 26.50 -19.62 15.12
CA THR A 193 26.86 -19.65 13.70
C THR A 193 25.67 -20.03 12.82
N ALA A 194 25.53 -19.35 11.69
CA ALA A 194 24.54 -19.65 10.65
C ALA A 194 24.63 -21.12 10.21
N GLN A 195 23.48 -21.77 10.06
CA GLN A 195 23.42 -23.11 9.48
C GLN A 195 23.67 -23.05 7.97
N THR A 196 24.46 -23.99 7.44
CA THR A 196 24.78 -24.07 6.01
C THR A 196 23.85 -25.03 5.30
N THR A 197 23.14 -24.55 4.27
CA THR A 197 22.16 -25.35 3.53
C THR A 197 22.69 -26.74 3.17
N PRO A 198 22.02 -27.83 3.60
CA PRO A 198 22.46 -29.17 3.28
C PRO A 198 22.30 -29.45 1.78
N LYS A 199 23.04 -30.44 1.28
CA LYS A 199 22.88 -30.87 -0.11
C LYS A 199 21.55 -31.63 -0.28
N CYS A 200 20.87 -31.39 -1.39
CA CYS A 200 19.71 -32.19 -1.79
C CYS A 200 20.03 -33.69 -1.76
N LYS A 201 19.17 -34.47 -1.10
CA LYS A 201 19.24 -35.92 -1.06
C LYS A 201 17.97 -36.50 -1.67
N ASN A 202 18.14 -37.38 -2.65
CA ASN A 202 17.04 -38.10 -3.30
C ASN A 202 16.85 -39.50 -2.68
N GLU A 203 17.07 -39.61 -1.38
CA GLU A 203 17.00 -40.85 -0.61
C GLU A 203 16.38 -40.57 0.76
N CYS A 204 15.53 -41.47 1.24
CA CYS A 204 14.98 -41.37 2.59
C CYS A 204 16.02 -41.77 3.63
N GLN A 205 15.86 -41.29 4.86
CA GLN A 205 16.68 -41.72 5.99
C GLN A 205 16.57 -43.24 6.22
N VAL A 206 17.65 -43.86 6.67
CA VAL A 206 17.75 -45.33 6.84
C VAL A 206 16.65 -45.91 7.73
N LYS A 207 16.21 -45.17 8.76
CA LYS A 207 15.13 -45.63 9.66
C LYS A 207 13.73 -45.60 9.04
N TYR A 208 13.56 -44.98 7.88
CA TYR A 208 12.28 -44.88 7.18
C TYR A 208 12.09 -46.06 6.22
N THR A 209 11.17 -46.97 6.56
CA THR A 209 10.95 -48.23 5.82
C THR A 209 9.62 -48.28 5.08
N LYS A 210 8.81 -47.21 5.12
CA LYS A 210 7.45 -47.21 4.56
C LYS A 210 7.42 -47.11 3.03
N ASN A 211 8.23 -46.22 2.45
CA ASN A 211 8.28 -45.94 1.02
C ASN A 211 9.72 -45.55 0.62
N GLU A 212 10.06 -45.72 -0.65
CA GLU A 212 11.25 -45.08 -1.22
C GLU A 212 11.02 -43.59 -1.50
N TYR A 213 12.10 -42.80 -1.70
CA TYR A 213 12.01 -41.34 -1.93
C TYR A 213 11.01 -40.96 -3.02
N LYS A 214 11.01 -41.68 -4.15
CA LYS A 214 10.09 -41.39 -5.28
C LYS A 214 8.63 -41.74 -4.96
N GLU A 215 8.40 -42.76 -4.16
CA GLU A 215 7.08 -43.26 -3.78
C GLU A 215 6.46 -42.44 -2.64
N ASP A 216 7.30 -41.76 -1.86
CA ASP A 216 6.89 -40.90 -0.75
C ASP A 216 6.48 -39.48 -1.18
N LYS A 217 6.58 -39.14 -2.47
CA LYS A 217 6.27 -37.81 -3.00
C LYS A 217 4.77 -37.52 -3.01
N TYR A 218 4.38 -36.39 -2.42
CA TYR A 218 3.06 -35.78 -2.50
C TYR A 218 3.08 -34.63 -3.50
N TYR A 219 2.03 -34.51 -4.32
CA TYR A 219 1.97 -33.55 -5.43
C TYR A 219 0.82 -32.57 -5.28
N GLY A 220 1.06 -31.32 -5.67
CA GLY A 220 0.02 -30.32 -5.86
C GLY A 220 -0.61 -30.43 -7.25
N SER A 221 -1.89 -30.10 -7.37
CA SER A 221 -2.55 -29.88 -8.67
C SER A 221 -2.34 -28.45 -9.18
N SER A 222 -2.15 -27.49 -8.28
CA SER A 222 -1.92 -26.08 -8.61
C SER A 222 -1.03 -25.38 -7.59
N ALA A 223 -0.37 -24.31 -8.04
CA ALA A 223 0.40 -23.37 -7.24
C ALA A 223 0.09 -21.96 -7.77
N TYR A 224 -0.26 -21.02 -6.89
CA TYR A 224 -0.69 -19.69 -7.31
C TYR A 224 -0.47 -18.65 -6.20
N ARG A 225 -0.36 -17.40 -6.62
CA ARG A 225 -0.38 -16.22 -5.75
C ARG A 225 -1.81 -15.70 -5.65
N LEU A 226 -2.21 -15.27 -4.46
CA LEU A 226 -3.50 -14.62 -4.25
C LEU A 226 -3.48 -13.18 -4.77
N SER A 227 -4.62 -12.73 -5.28
CA SER A 227 -4.80 -11.34 -5.69
C SER A 227 -4.69 -10.40 -4.49
N THR A 228 -3.92 -9.33 -4.67
CA THR A 228 -3.83 -8.24 -3.70
C THR A 228 -5.01 -7.28 -3.79
N SER A 229 -5.81 -7.34 -4.87
CA SER A 229 -7.05 -6.58 -4.97
C SER A 229 -8.05 -7.10 -3.93
N ASN A 230 -8.33 -6.28 -2.92
CA ASN A 230 -9.10 -6.68 -1.72
C ASN A 230 -8.44 -7.84 -0.96
N ALA A 231 -7.13 -7.73 -0.72
CA ALA A 231 -6.27 -8.75 -0.12
C ALA A 231 -6.91 -9.44 1.10
N VAL A 232 -7.42 -8.67 2.08
CA VAL A 232 -8.08 -9.21 3.26
C VAL A 232 -9.19 -10.19 2.91
N ARG A 233 -10.11 -9.81 2.01
CA ARG A 233 -11.23 -10.65 1.63
C ARG A 233 -10.79 -11.85 0.81
N THR A 234 -9.79 -11.68 -0.05
CA THR A 234 -9.21 -12.77 -0.86
C THR A 234 -8.57 -13.82 0.04
N ILE A 235 -7.72 -13.40 0.99
CA ILE A 235 -7.07 -14.27 1.97
C ILE A 235 -8.11 -14.99 2.84
N GLN A 236 -9.09 -14.27 3.38
CA GLN A 236 -10.18 -14.89 4.15
C GLN A 236 -10.96 -15.91 3.34
N SER A 237 -11.33 -15.57 2.10
CA SER A 237 -12.09 -16.47 1.22
C SER A 237 -11.28 -17.71 0.86
N GLU A 238 -9.98 -17.56 0.64
CA GLU A 238 -9.07 -18.66 0.36
C GLU A 238 -8.97 -19.60 1.57
N ILE A 239 -8.74 -19.04 2.75
CA ILE A 239 -8.63 -19.82 3.99
C ILE A 239 -9.92 -20.58 4.25
N LEU A 240 -11.09 -19.95 4.13
CA LEU A 240 -12.40 -20.60 4.36
C LEU A 240 -12.64 -21.81 3.45
N ARG A 241 -12.21 -21.71 2.20
CA ARG A 241 -12.49 -22.73 1.18
C ARG A 241 -11.50 -23.86 1.20
N ASN A 242 -10.22 -23.51 1.29
CA ASN A 242 -9.14 -24.39 0.89
C ASN A 242 -8.09 -24.59 1.98
N GLY A 243 -8.21 -23.91 3.13
CA GLY A 243 -7.30 -24.03 4.27
C GLY A 243 -6.20 -22.96 4.33
N PRO A 244 -5.29 -23.07 5.31
CA PRO A 244 -4.22 -22.10 5.57
C PRO A 244 -3.41 -21.69 4.34
N VAL A 245 -2.87 -20.47 4.36
CA VAL A 245 -2.07 -19.87 3.28
C VAL A 245 -0.69 -19.45 3.78
N GLU A 246 0.27 -19.33 2.88
CA GLU A 246 1.62 -18.89 3.21
C GLU A 246 1.78 -17.42 2.81
N ALA A 247 2.29 -16.59 3.72
CA ALA A 247 2.49 -15.15 3.51
C ALA A 247 3.90 -14.72 3.88
N THR A 248 4.39 -13.66 3.24
CA THR A 248 5.69 -13.05 3.57
C THR A 248 5.54 -11.62 4.06
N TYR A 249 6.43 -11.19 4.96
CA TYR A 249 6.44 -9.85 5.53
C TYR A 249 7.86 -9.40 5.94
N GLN A 250 8.05 -8.10 6.19
CA GLN A 250 9.29 -7.57 6.75
C GLN A 250 9.34 -7.75 8.27
N VAL A 251 10.48 -8.19 8.79
CA VAL A 251 10.70 -8.32 10.23
C VAL A 251 11.55 -7.16 10.74
N TYR A 252 11.12 -6.60 11.87
CA TYR A 252 11.84 -5.58 12.62
C TYR A 252 12.29 -6.13 13.98
N GLU A 253 13.26 -5.45 14.61
CA GLU A 253 13.85 -5.91 15.87
C GLU A 253 12.83 -6.07 17.01
N ASP A 254 11.80 -5.21 17.07
CA ASP A 254 10.77 -5.29 18.11
C ASP A 254 9.95 -6.59 18.05
N PHE A 255 9.78 -7.19 16.87
CA PHE A 255 9.04 -8.44 16.66
C PHE A 255 9.69 -9.63 17.37
N TYR A 256 11.01 -9.65 17.52
CA TYR A 256 11.71 -10.73 18.24
C TYR A 256 11.28 -10.80 19.71
N TYR A 257 10.88 -9.66 20.27
CA TYR A 257 10.43 -9.55 21.65
C TYR A 257 8.92 -9.71 21.81
N TYR A 258 8.18 -10.01 20.73
CA TYR A 258 6.73 -10.21 20.81
C TYR A 258 6.36 -11.33 21.79
N LYS A 259 5.49 -11.01 22.75
CA LYS A 259 4.97 -11.96 23.74
C LYS A 259 3.49 -12.30 23.53
N SER A 260 2.64 -11.29 23.37
CA SER A 260 1.19 -11.48 23.27
C SER A 260 0.48 -10.23 22.74
N GLY A 261 -0.77 -10.37 22.28
CA GLY A 261 -1.60 -9.28 21.79
C GLY A 261 -1.51 -9.10 20.27
N VAL A 262 -2.00 -7.99 19.73
CA VAL A 262 -1.99 -7.74 18.27
C VAL A 262 -0.76 -6.94 17.88
N TYR A 263 0.22 -7.61 17.27
CA TYR A 263 1.46 -6.97 16.83
C TYR A 263 1.20 -5.91 15.75
N GLU A 264 1.82 -4.76 15.97
CA GLU A 264 2.00 -3.65 15.03
C GLU A 264 3.42 -3.11 15.25
N TYR A 265 4.13 -2.81 14.17
CA TYR A 265 5.49 -2.29 14.24
C TYR A 265 5.52 -0.94 14.95
N ILE A 266 6.47 -0.81 15.87
CA ILE A 266 6.63 0.39 16.69
C ILE A 266 7.98 1.05 16.47
N SER A 267 9.06 0.28 16.62
CA SER A 267 10.41 0.82 16.62
C SER A 267 11.43 -0.31 16.47
N GLY A 268 12.71 0.04 16.38
CA GLY A 268 13.76 -0.92 16.11
C GLY A 268 14.01 -1.08 14.61
N ARG A 269 15.21 -1.55 14.29
CA ARG A 269 15.71 -1.61 12.92
C ARG A 269 15.10 -2.77 12.15
N HIS A 270 15.18 -2.67 10.83
CA HIS A 270 14.81 -3.73 9.91
C HIS A 270 15.82 -4.88 9.99
N MET A 271 15.34 -6.11 10.09
CA MET A 271 16.16 -7.31 10.33
C MET A 271 16.19 -8.27 9.13
N GLY A 272 15.15 -8.29 8.30
CA GLY A 272 15.06 -9.19 7.16
C GLY A 272 13.63 -9.40 6.67
N GLY A 273 13.45 -10.38 5.79
CA GLY A 273 12.15 -10.91 5.41
C GLY A 273 11.81 -12.19 6.19
N HIS A 274 10.54 -12.53 6.29
CA HIS A 274 10.09 -13.79 6.89
C HIS A 274 8.85 -14.34 6.20
N ALA A 275 8.66 -15.65 6.25
CA ALA A 275 7.53 -16.36 5.67
C ALA A 275 6.81 -17.16 6.77
N VAL A 276 5.48 -17.10 6.78
CA VAL A 276 4.65 -17.66 7.86
C VAL A 276 3.35 -18.23 7.31
N LYS A 277 2.72 -19.10 8.11
CA LYS A 277 1.43 -19.71 7.80
C LYS A 277 0.29 -18.93 8.47
N ILE A 278 -0.60 -18.35 7.69
CA ILE A 278 -1.84 -17.72 8.18
C ILE A 278 -2.93 -18.79 8.28
N ILE A 279 -3.47 -18.98 9.47
CA ILE A 279 -4.48 -20.02 9.77
C ILE A 279 -5.88 -19.46 10.06
N GLY A 280 -5.99 -18.14 10.23
CA GLY A 280 -7.27 -17.53 10.61
C GLY A 280 -7.19 -16.04 10.86
N TRP A 281 -8.22 -15.49 11.47
CA TRP A 281 -8.33 -14.08 11.84
C TRP A 281 -9.29 -13.89 13.01
N GLY A 282 -9.26 -12.71 13.61
CA GLY A 282 -10.22 -12.34 14.64
C GLY A 282 -10.24 -10.84 14.92
N VAL A 283 -10.84 -10.50 16.05
CA VAL A 283 -10.90 -9.15 16.60
C VAL A 283 -10.56 -9.24 18.07
N GLU A 284 -9.58 -8.46 18.51
CA GLU A 284 -9.19 -8.31 19.91
C GLU A 284 -9.15 -6.82 20.22
N GLU A 285 -9.87 -6.38 21.26
CA GLU A 285 -9.95 -4.96 21.65
C GLU A 285 -10.30 -4.00 20.47
N ASN A 286 -11.23 -4.41 19.60
CA ASN A 286 -11.62 -3.72 18.37
C ASN A 286 -10.54 -3.63 17.27
N VAL A 287 -9.41 -4.32 17.44
CA VAL A 287 -8.37 -4.45 16.42
C VAL A 287 -8.51 -5.76 15.68
N ASN A 288 -8.69 -5.68 14.37
CA ASN A 288 -8.68 -6.83 13.48
C ASN A 288 -7.28 -7.42 13.40
N TYR A 289 -7.14 -8.74 13.50
CA TYR A 289 -5.85 -9.41 13.37
C TYR A 289 -5.90 -10.63 12.44
N TRP A 290 -4.76 -10.99 11.87
CA TRP A 290 -4.45 -12.29 11.30
C TRP A 290 -3.92 -13.21 12.40
N LEU A 291 -4.40 -14.45 12.45
CA LEU A 291 -3.89 -15.49 13.34
C LEU A 291 -2.85 -16.31 12.59
N ILE A 292 -1.62 -16.33 13.09
CA ILE A 292 -0.45 -16.79 12.34
C ILE A 292 0.34 -17.79 13.17
N ALA A 293 0.73 -18.91 12.54
CA ALA A 293 1.70 -19.86 13.08
C ALA A 293 3.11 -19.44 12.65
N ASN A 294 4.01 -19.27 13.63
CA ASN A 294 5.41 -18.98 13.38
C ASN A 294 6.24 -20.27 13.39
N SER A 295 7.39 -20.25 12.71
CA SER A 295 8.34 -21.35 12.60
C SER A 295 9.57 -21.18 13.51
N TRP A 296 9.43 -20.44 14.62
CA TRP A 296 10.48 -20.21 15.62
C TRP A 296 10.29 -21.05 16.89
N GLY A 297 9.51 -22.13 16.80
CA GLY A 297 9.21 -23.01 17.92
C GLY A 297 8.14 -22.49 18.87
N THR A 298 7.74 -23.34 19.81
CA THR A 298 6.65 -23.06 20.76
C THR A 298 7.01 -22.05 21.84
N GLY A 299 8.28 -21.72 22.02
CA GLY A 299 8.73 -20.71 22.97
C GLY A 299 8.44 -19.27 22.54
N PHE A 300 8.14 -19.04 21.25
CA PHE A 300 7.86 -17.72 20.70
C PHE A 300 6.39 -17.29 20.95
N GLY A 301 6.16 -16.03 21.31
CA GLY A 301 4.81 -15.43 21.36
C GLY A 301 3.81 -16.24 22.20
N GLU A 302 2.64 -16.49 21.62
CA GLU A 302 1.52 -17.21 22.22
C GLU A 302 1.59 -18.72 21.91
N ASN A 303 2.61 -19.42 22.44
CA ASN A 303 2.91 -20.84 22.18
C ASN A 303 3.24 -21.16 20.72
N GLY A 304 4.03 -20.32 20.07
CA GLY A 304 4.41 -20.40 18.66
C GLY A 304 3.46 -19.68 17.71
N PHE A 305 2.34 -19.17 18.21
CA PHE A 305 1.42 -18.33 17.45
C PHE A 305 1.65 -16.86 17.75
N PHE A 306 1.22 -16.01 16.82
CA PHE A 306 1.09 -14.58 17.05
C PHE A 306 -0.09 -14.01 16.29
N LYS A 307 -0.51 -12.82 16.70
CA LYS A 307 -1.52 -12.03 16.02
C LYS A 307 -0.84 -10.82 15.41
N MET A 308 -1.13 -10.53 14.14
CA MET A 308 -0.64 -9.33 13.47
C MET A 308 -1.82 -8.50 12.98
N ARG A 309 -1.72 -7.17 13.08
CA ARG A 309 -2.78 -6.26 12.66
C ARG A 309 -3.19 -6.53 11.19
N ARG A 310 -4.49 -6.64 10.96
CA ARG A 310 -5.10 -6.99 9.67
C ARG A 310 -5.82 -5.80 9.05
N GLY A 311 -5.69 -5.64 7.74
CA GLY A 311 -6.36 -4.61 6.94
C GLY A 311 -5.61 -3.29 6.80
N ASN A 312 -4.45 -3.15 7.45
CA ASN A 312 -3.50 -2.07 7.22
C ASN A 312 -2.24 -2.54 6.47
N ASN A 313 -2.21 -3.80 6.02
CA ASN A 313 -1.04 -4.42 5.40
C ASN A 313 0.22 -4.33 6.30
N GLU A 314 0.07 -4.59 7.59
CA GLU A 314 1.14 -4.53 8.60
C GLU A 314 2.39 -5.28 8.14
N CYS A 315 3.55 -4.62 8.18
CA CYS A 315 4.83 -5.14 7.68
C CYS A 315 4.79 -5.70 6.23
N GLY A 316 3.78 -5.38 5.44
CA GLY A 316 3.55 -5.88 4.10
C GLY A 316 2.98 -7.30 4.00
N ILE A 317 2.46 -7.88 5.09
CA ILE A 317 2.01 -9.30 5.14
C ILE A 317 0.91 -9.65 4.12
N GLU A 318 0.12 -8.68 3.67
CA GLU A 318 -0.98 -8.89 2.73
C GLU A 318 -0.54 -8.77 1.26
N ASN A 319 0.72 -8.39 1.01
CA ASN A 319 1.25 -8.16 -0.34
C ASN A 319 1.52 -9.44 -1.13
N TYR A 320 2.01 -10.47 -0.47
CA TYR A 320 2.54 -11.66 -1.14
C TYR A 320 2.12 -12.91 -0.39
N VAL A 321 0.90 -13.35 -0.72
CA VAL A 321 0.29 -14.56 -0.16
C VAL A 321 0.14 -15.59 -1.25
N VAL A 322 0.58 -16.81 -0.98
CA VAL A 322 0.56 -17.93 -1.93
C VAL A 322 -0.17 -19.14 -1.37
N ALA A 323 -0.63 -19.96 -2.28
CA ALA A 323 -1.42 -21.14 -2.01
C ALA A 323 -1.25 -22.18 -3.12
N GLY A 324 -1.75 -23.39 -2.85
CA GLY A 324 -1.85 -24.45 -3.83
C GLY A 324 -2.96 -25.43 -3.46
N MET A 325 -3.29 -26.33 -4.38
CA MET A 325 -4.29 -27.38 -4.17
C MET A 325 -3.60 -28.73 -4.19
N ALA A 326 -4.03 -29.65 -3.32
CA ALA A 326 -3.53 -31.00 -3.31
C ALA A 326 -4.09 -31.78 -4.51
N LYS A 327 -3.27 -32.66 -5.10
CA LYS A 327 -3.75 -33.56 -6.14
C LYS A 327 -4.60 -34.67 -5.50
N SER A 328 -5.89 -34.72 -5.82
CA SER A 328 -6.79 -35.76 -5.30
C SER A 328 -6.41 -37.15 -5.83
N GLY A 329 -6.08 -38.07 -4.92
CA GLY A 329 -5.95 -39.51 -5.17
C GLY A 329 -4.53 -40.00 -5.46
N ARG A 330 -4.00 -40.87 -4.57
CA ARG A 330 -3.17 -42.00 -5.02
C ARG A 330 -4.08 -42.88 -5.88
N SER A 331 -4.02 -42.70 -7.19
CA SER A 331 -4.46 -43.71 -8.15
C SER A 331 -3.73 -45.01 -7.82
N VAL A 332 -4.42 -45.99 -7.25
CA VAL A 332 -3.95 -47.38 -7.15
C VAL A 332 -4.02 -48.06 -8.54
N LEU A 333 -3.96 -47.27 -9.63
CA LEU A 333 -4.11 -47.75 -11.01
C LEU A 333 -2.95 -47.35 -11.94
N ASP A 334 -1.92 -46.64 -11.45
CA ASP A 334 -0.70 -46.37 -12.25
C ASP A 334 0.48 -47.31 -11.94
N PHE A 335 0.31 -48.26 -11.02
CA PHE A 335 1.24 -49.39 -10.85
C PHE A 335 0.77 -50.57 -11.71
N GLY A 336 1.15 -50.58 -13.00
CA GLY A 336 0.98 -51.80 -13.78
C GLY A 336 0.94 -51.70 -15.30
N VAL A 337 1.82 -50.93 -15.95
CA VAL A 337 2.14 -51.20 -17.36
C VAL A 337 3.62 -50.92 -17.61
N PHE A 338 4.49 -51.86 -17.22
CA PHE A 338 5.71 -52.25 -17.95
C PHE A 338 6.45 -53.30 -17.12
N VAL A 339 5.94 -54.54 -17.12
CA VAL A 339 6.69 -55.82 -17.16
C VAL A 339 5.60 -56.89 -17.13
N PHE A 340 5.31 -57.51 -18.26
CA PHE A 340 4.92 -58.93 -18.44
C PHE A 340 4.37 -59.13 -19.85
N LEU A 341 5.25 -59.01 -20.84
CA LEU A 341 5.12 -59.81 -22.06
C LEU A 341 5.79 -61.16 -21.78
N ARG A 342 5.01 -62.15 -21.32
CA ARG A 342 5.10 -63.57 -21.72
C ARG A 342 4.08 -64.46 -20.98
N THR A 343 3.16 -65.01 -21.80
CA THR A 343 2.39 -66.28 -21.70
C THR A 343 1.20 -66.38 -20.69
N PRO A 344 0.27 -67.36 -20.82
CA PRO A 344 -0.89 -67.29 -21.74
C PRO A 344 -2.28 -67.57 -21.10
N ARG A 345 -3.32 -67.04 -21.76
CA ARG A 345 -4.75 -67.45 -21.83
C ARG A 345 -5.32 -68.35 -20.70
N ARG A 346 -6.27 -67.79 -19.92
CA ARG A 346 -7.48 -68.53 -19.46
C ARG A 346 -8.75 -67.68 -19.64
N ARG A 347 -9.79 -68.30 -20.22
CA ARG A 347 -11.10 -67.73 -20.58
C ARG A 347 -11.93 -67.42 -19.32
N LEU A 348 -12.46 -66.21 -19.20
CA LEU A 348 -13.51 -65.88 -18.22
C LEU A 348 -14.89 -66.45 -18.65
N PRO A 349 -15.76 -66.88 -17.71
CA PRO A 349 -17.05 -67.50 -18.01
C PRO A 349 -18.08 -66.52 -18.62
N LYS A 350 -18.90 -67.02 -19.56
CA LYS A 350 -19.88 -66.25 -20.36
C LYS A 350 -20.91 -65.43 -19.56
N LYS A 351 -21.12 -65.69 -18.26
CA LYS A 351 -22.14 -65.01 -17.43
C LYS A 351 -21.83 -63.53 -17.10
N TYR A 352 -20.57 -63.13 -17.12
CA TYR A 352 -20.18 -61.73 -16.81
C TYR A 352 -20.07 -60.83 -18.05
N LYS A 353 -20.08 -61.43 -19.25
CA LYS A 353 -19.94 -60.68 -20.50
C LYS A 353 -21.17 -59.81 -20.78
N TYR A 354 -22.36 -60.28 -20.41
CA TYR A 354 -23.62 -59.54 -20.59
C TYR A 354 -23.83 -58.45 -19.55
N ILE A 355 -23.27 -58.61 -18.34
CA ILE A 355 -23.33 -57.59 -17.27
C ILE A 355 -22.43 -56.40 -17.62
N PHE A 356 -21.20 -56.66 -18.11
CA PHE A 356 -20.33 -55.59 -18.61
C PHE A 356 -20.89 -54.89 -19.85
N LEU A 357 -21.56 -55.62 -20.75
CA LEU A 357 -22.22 -55.01 -21.90
C LEU A 357 -23.42 -54.15 -21.47
N ALA A 358 -24.23 -54.62 -20.52
CA ALA A 358 -25.38 -53.86 -20.00
C ALA A 358 -24.94 -52.60 -19.24
N LEU A 359 -23.88 -52.69 -18.43
CA LEU A 359 -23.30 -51.53 -17.73
C LEU A 359 -22.67 -50.53 -18.70
N ALA A 360 -21.99 -50.99 -19.75
CA ALA A 360 -21.45 -50.11 -20.79
C ALA A 360 -22.55 -49.42 -21.61
N VAL A 361 -23.66 -50.10 -21.88
CA VAL A 361 -24.84 -49.51 -22.55
C VAL A 361 -25.55 -48.50 -21.65
N LEU A 362 -25.67 -48.78 -20.34
CA LEU A 362 -26.27 -47.84 -19.37
C LEU A 362 -25.38 -46.58 -19.17
N LEU A 363 -24.06 -46.74 -19.12
CA LEU A 363 -23.11 -45.62 -19.10
C LEU A 363 -23.14 -44.82 -20.41
N GLY A 364 -23.24 -45.49 -21.56
CA GLY A 364 -23.40 -44.84 -22.86
C GLY A 364 -24.70 -44.05 -22.97
N LEU A 365 -25.82 -44.60 -22.48
CA LEU A 365 -27.12 -43.92 -22.45
C LEU A 365 -27.14 -42.73 -21.48
N GLY A 366 -26.43 -42.82 -20.34
CA GLY A 366 -26.28 -41.72 -19.39
C GLY A 366 -25.44 -40.55 -19.93
N VAL A 367 -24.37 -40.84 -20.68
CA VAL A 367 -23.54 -39.80 -21.34
C VAL A 367 -24.33 -39.12 -22.48
N VAL A 368 -25.14 -39.88 -23.22
CA VAL A 368 -26.02 -39.32 -24.27
C VAL A 368 -27.14 -38.47 -23.66
N ALA A 369 -27.72 -38.86 -22.53
CA ALA A 369 -28.74 -38.07 -21.82
C ALA A 369 -28.15 -36.76 -21.26
N GLY A 370 -26.93 -36.80 -20.71
CA GLY A 370 -26.22 -35.60 -20.22
C GLY A 370 -25.85 -34.62 -21.33
N ALA A 371 -25.39 -35.13 -22.48
CA ALA A 371 -25.10 -34.30 -23.65
C ALA A 371 -26.36 -33.69 -24.28
N LEU A 372 -27.49 -34.40 -24.24
CA LEU A 372 -28.79 -33.88 -24.68
C LEU A 372 -29.36 -32.80 -23.74
N THR A 373 -29.13 -32.90 -22.43
CA THR A 373 -29.54 -31.85 -21.48
C THR A 373 -28.71 -30.56 -21.64
N GLU A 374 -27.42 -30.67 -21.90
CA GLU A 374 -26.55 -29.51 -22.21
C GLU A 374 -26.93 -28.85 -23.54
N LEU A 375 -27.28 -29.64 -24.56
CA LEU A 375 -27.80 -29.12 -25.84
C LEU A 375 -29.18 -28.44 -25.70
N ILE A 376 -30.06 -28.96 -24.83
CA ILE A 376 -31.36 -28.35 -24.56
C ILE A 376 -31.20 -27.02 -23.80
N PHE A 377 -30.23 -26.89 -22.88
CA PHE A 377 -29.91 -25.61 -22.26
C PHE A 377 -29.32 -24.60 -23.24
N TYR A 378 -28.47 -25.04 -24.16
CA TYR A 378 -27.90 -24.19 -25.21
C TYR A 378 -28.96 -23.66 -26.21
N PHE A 379 -30.05 -24.41 -26.45
CA PHE A 379 -31.14 -23.97 -27.31
C PHE A 379 -32.27 -23.19 -26.59
N ILE A 380 -32.31 -23.20 -25.25
CA ILE A 380 -33.29 -22.42 -24.48
C ILE A 380 -32.81 -20.98 -24.20
N GLU A 381 -31.50 -20.70 -24.27
CA GLU A 381 -30.96 -19.34 -24.07
C GLU A 381 -31.04 -18.41 -25.29
N ASP A 382 -31.47 -18.88 -26.47
CA ASP A 382 -31.44 -18.09 -27.72
C ASP A 382 -32.84 -17.73 -28.29
N GLN A 383 -33.92 -17.82 -27.48
CA GLN A 383 -35.30 -17.51 -27.93
C GLN A 383 -36.10 -16.65 -26.93
N VAL A 384 -35.46 -15.65 -26.30
CA VAL A 384 -36.19 -14.58 -25.60
C VAL A 384 -36.09 -13.30 -26.42
N GLU A 385 -37.04 -13.11 -27.32
CA GLU A 385 -37.31 -11.81 -27.93
C GLU A 385 -37.76 -10.78 -26.85
N PRO A 386 -37.41 -9.50 -27.01
CA PRO A 386 -37.68 -8.46 -26.01
C PRO A 386 -39.14 -7.98 -26.11
N SER A 387 -39.99 -8.41 -25.19
CA SER A 387 -41.33 -7.83 -25.05
C SER A 387 -41.29 -6.49 -24.29
N THR A 388 -41.59 -5.43 -25.06
CA THR A 388 -42.29 -4.21 -24.65
C THR A 388 -41.88 -3.54 -23.33
N ARG A 389 -40.85 -2.70 -23.43
CA ARG A 389 -40.58 -1.64 -22.45
C ARG A 389 -41.56 -0.49 -22.70
N THR A 390 -42.43 -0.24 -21.74
CA THR A 390 -43.36 0.89 -21.74
C THR A 390 -42.59 2.21 -21.86
N GLN A 391 -42.80 2.92 -22.96
CA GLN A 391 -42.39 4.31 -23.13
C GLN A 391 -43.13 5.17 -22.11
N THR A 392 -42.38 5.80 -21.20
CA THR A 392 -42.84 7.04 -20.56
C THR A 392 -41.65 7.98 -20.41
N SER A 393 -41.78 9.10 -21.10
CA SER A 393 -40.96 10.32 -21.10
C SER A 393 -39.45 10.17 -21.35
N LEU A 394 -39.05 10.58 -22.55
CA LEU A 394 -37.77 11.22 -22.83
C LEU A 394 -37.41 12.19 -21.69
N VAL A 395 -36.55 11.74 -20.79
CA VAL A 395 -35.76 12.66 -19.96
C VAL A 395 -34.70 13.22 -20.89
N THR A 396 -34.92 14.47 -21.28
CA THR A 396 -33.96 15.39 -21.89
C THR A 396 -32.54 15.12 -21.41
N LEU A 397 -31.59 15.02 -22.37
CA LEU A 397 -30.15 14.98 -22.11
C LEU A 397 -29.78 15.95 -20.96
N PRO A 398 -29.18 15.47 -19.85
CA PRO A 398 -28.69 16.34 -18.80
C PRO A 398 -27.60 17.28 -19.36
N PRO A 399 -27.43 18.46 -18.76
CA PRO A 399 -26.61 19.55 -19.30
C PRO A 399 -25.13 19.15 -19.43
N GLU A 400 -24.38 19.86 -20.29
CA GLU A 400 -22.93 19.69 -20.53
C GLU A 400 -22.17 19.19 -19.29
N LYS A 401 -21.40 18.10 -19.46
CA LYS A 401 -20.56 17.48 -18.41
C LYS A 401 -19.89 18.55 -17.55
N CYS A 402 -20.14 18.48 -16.24
CA CYS A 402 -19.48 19.35 -15.29
C CYS A 402 -17.96 19.34 -15.47
N GLN A 403 -17.38 20.53 -15.70
CA GLN A 403 -15.95 20.69 -15.98
C GLN A 403 -15.10 20.88 -14.70
N LYS A 404 -15.71 20.82 -13.51
CA LYS A 404 -15.02 21.00 -12.23
C LYS A 404 -14.19 19.77 -11.86
N ARG A 405 -13.04 19.98 -11.20
CA ARG A 405 -12.07 18.92 -10.91
C ARG A 405 -11.92 18.68 -9.40
N VAL A 406 -11.67 17.43 -9.04
CA VAL A 406 -11.15 17.03 -7.74
C VAL A 406 -9.84 16.30 -8.00
N VAL A 407 -8.73 16.99 -7.74
CA VAL A 407 -7.37 16.52 -7.99
C VAL A 407 -6.78 16.03 -6.67
N GLY A 408 -6.47 14.75 -6.54
CA GLY A 408 -5.86 14.20 -5.33
C GLY A 408 -4.37 13.95 -5.51
N TYR A 409 -3.53 14.57 -4.68
CA TYR A 409 -2.12 14.15 -4.55
C TYR A 409 -2.05 12.89 -3.69
N PHE A 410 -1.19 11.96 -4.08
CA PHE A 410 -0.91 10.72 -3.35
C PHE A 410 0.59 10.59 -3.16
N ASN A 411 1.06 10.57 -1.91
CA ASN A 411 2.49 10.64 -1.64
C ASN A 411 3.19 9.27 -1.79
N GLY A 412 4.41 9.33 -2.30
CA GLY A 412 5.28 8.17 -2.50
C GLY A 412 5.95 7.66 -1.23
N TRP A 413 5.97 8.46 -0.16
CA TRP A 413 6.63 8.15 1.13
C TRP A 413 5.68 7.75 2.26
N GLU A 414 4.36 7.89 2.07
CA GLU A 414 3.38 7.40 3.04
C GLU A 414 3.16 5.88 2.88
N SER A 415 2.68 5.20 3.93
CA SER A 415 2.51 3.74 3.90
C SER A 415 1.18 3.28 3.27
N ARG A 416 0.14 4.12 3.31
CA ARG A 416 -1.22 3.77 2.87
C ARG A 416 -1.28 3.57 1.35
N GLU A 417 -1.97 2.51 0.89
CA GLU A 417 -2.29 2.29 -0.52
C GLU A 417 -3.57 3.06 -0.93
N ILE A 418 -3.68 3.43 -2.21
CA ILE A 418 -4.87 4.11 -2.73
C ILE A 418 -6.06 3.15 -2.85
N SER A 419 -7.21 3.55 -2.34
CA SER A 419 -8.44 2.76 -2.38
C SER A 419 -9.25 3.01 -3.67
N LEU A 420 -10.04 2.02 -4.11
CA LEU A 420 -11.00 2.25 -5.19
C LEU A 420 -12.04 3.31 -4.82
N SER A 421 -12.47 3.37 -3.55
CA SER A 421 -13.43 4.37 -3.09
C SER A 421 -12.88 5.79 -3.23
N GLN A 422 -11.59 5.98 -2.94
CA GLN A 422 -10.90 7.24 -3.16
C GLN A 422 -10.91 7.59 -4.65
N LEU A 423 -10.53 6.65 -5.53
CA LEU A 423 -10.49 6.89 -6.98
C LEU A 423 -11.85 7.28 -7.57
N PHE A 424 -12.97 6.73 -7.08
CA PHE A 424 -14.33 7.12 -7.52
C PHE A 424 -14.71 8.56 -7.15
N LYS A 425 -14.01 9.18 -6.19
CA LYS A 425 -14.26 10.56 -5.72
C LYS A 425 -13.35 11.59 -6.38
N LEU A 426 -12.40 11.14 -7.20
CA LEU A 426 -11.40 11.96 -7.86
C LEU A 426 -11.66 12.06 -9.36
N SER A 427 -11.39 13.21 -9.95
CA SER A 427 -11.27 13.34 -11.41
C SER A 427 -9.83 13.13 -11.87
N HIS A 428 -8.85 13.48 -11.03
CA HIS A 428 -7.43 13.28 -11.29
C HIS A 428 -6.74 12.76 -10.04
N VAL A 429 -5.76 11.87 -10.21
CA VAL A 429 -4.81 11.46 -9.18
C VAL A 429 -3.40 11.77 -9.65
N ILE A 430 -2.65 12.50 -8.83
CA ILE A 430 -1.26 12.86 -9.08
C ILE A 430 -0.40 12.11 -8.07
N TYR A 431 0.42 11.18 -8.56
CA TYR A 431 1.41 10.52 -7.70
C TYR A 431 2.59 11.47 -7.48
N CYS A 432 2.88 11.81 -6.21
CA CYS A 432 3.93 12.77 -5.87
C CYS A 432 4.97 12.18 -4.90
N CYS A 433 6.24 12.52 -4.99
CA CYS A 433 6.87 13.30 -6.06
C CYS A 433 8.00 12.50 -6.68
N LEU A 434 8.06 12.53 -8.00
CA LEU A 434 9.10 11.90 -8.79
C LEU A 434 10.32 12.80 -8.81
N GLY A 435 11.47 12.25 -8.44
CA GLY A 435 12.73 12.98 -8.33
C GLY A 435 13.46 13.14 -9.65
N PHE A 436 14.37 14.08 -9.75
CA PHE A 436 15.30 14.18 -10.87
C PHE A 436 16.55 14.92 -10.41
N ASP A 437 17.63 14.84 -11.18
CA ASP A 437 18.78 15.71 -11.02
C ASP A 437 19.03 16.52 -12.30
N ALA A 438 20.00 17.44 -12.27
CA ALA A 438 20.25 18.34 -13.38
C ALA A 438 20.72 17.64 -14.69
N ASN A 439 21.28 16.43 -14.60
CA ASN A 439 21.94 15.72 -15.70
C ASN A 439 21.36 14.32 -15.96
N GLN A 440 20.54 13.78 -15.06
CA GLN A 440 19.88 12.48 -15.14
C GLN A 440 18.44 12.58 -14.67
N THR A 441 17.55 11.89 -15.38
CA THR A 441 16.09 11.97 -15.22
C THR A 441 15.54 10.63 -14.72
N HIS A 442 16.12 10.11 -13.64
CA HIS A 442 15.62 8.94 -12.95
C HIS A 442 14.42 9.32 -12.07
N PHE A 443 13.27 9.56 -12.70
CA PHE A 443 12.00 9.94 -12.04
C PHE A 443 11.56 9.00 -10.91
N LEU A 444 11.94 7.73 -11.01
CA LEU A 444 11.63 6.69 -10.05
C LEU A 444 12.92 5.91 -9.75
N ASP A 445 13.60 6.28 -8.67
CA ASP A 445 14.91 5.74 -8.26
C ASP A 445 14.79 4.50 -7.37
N THR A 446 13.72 4.41 -6.56
CA THR A 446 13.49 3.30 -5.63
C THR A 446 12.43 2.31 -6.12
N ILE A 447 12.61 1.03 -5.81
CA ILE A 447 11.63 -0.05 -6.09
C ILE A 447 10.28 0.26 -5.43
N ILE A 448 10.30 0.84 -4.23
CA ILE A 448 9.11 1.25 -3.49
C ILE A 448 8.33 2.32 -4.27
N SER A 449 8.99 3.36 -4.78
CA SER A 449 8.32 4.41 -5.55
C SER A 449 7.75 3.88 -6.87
N LYS A 450 8.49 3.03 -7.60
CA LYS A 450 8.02 2.37 -8.83
C LYS A 450 6.78 1.53 -8.58
N ARG A 451 6.79 0.75 -7.50
CA ARG A 451 5.68 -0.12 -7.11
C ARG A 451 4.46 0.72 -6.74
N ARG A 452 4.59 1.67 -5.82
CA ARG A 452 3.47 2.52 -5.39
C ARG A 452 2.86 3.31 -6.55
N PHE A 453 3.69 3.84 -7.45
CA PHE A 453 3.19 4.52 -8.65
C PHE A 453 2.44 3.57 -9.59
N SER A 454 2.99 2.36 -9.79
CA SER A 454 2.33 1.32 -10.59
C SER A 454 1.01 0.89 -9.96
N ASP A 455 0.93 0.80 -8.63
CA ASP A 455 -0.29 0.45 -7.90
C ASP A 455 -1.37 1.51 -8.12
N VAL A 456 -1.06 2.80 -8.00
CA VAL A 456 -2.03 3.89 -8.30
C VAL A 456 -2.57 3.77 -9.72
N ARG A 457 -1.68 3.58 -10.69
CA ARG A 457 -2.06 3.42 -12.10
C ARG A 457 -2.93 2.19 -12.33
N ASN A 458 -2.54 1.05 -11.77
CA ASN A 458 -3.23 -0.21 -11.98
C ASN A 458 -4.62 -0.19 -11.36
N HIS A 459 -4.77 0.36 -10.15
CA HIS A 459 -6.08 0.53 -9.49
C HIS A 459 -7.01 1.49 -10.26
N ALA A 460 -6.47 2.60 -10.75
CA ALA A 460 -7.21 3.55 -11.60
C ALA A 460 -7.72 2.90 -12.90
N ARG A 461 -6.88 2.09 -13.56
CA ARG A 461 -7.28 1.39 -14.80
C ARG A 461 -8.26 0.26 -14.57
N ALA A 462 -8.05 -0.55 -13.52
CA ALA A 462 -8.90 -1.70 -13.22
C ALA A 462 -10.34 -1.30 -12.84
N SER A 463 -10.53 -0.09 -12.34
CA SER A 463 -11.81 0.36 -11.79
C SER A 463 -12.76 1.02 -12.79
N ASN A 464 -12.30 1.30 -14.02
CA ASN A 464 -13.05 2.04 -15.05
C ASN A 464 -13.71 3.33 -14.52
N THR A 465 -13.07 3.96 -13.53
CA THR A 465 -13.54 5.21 -12.88
C THR A 465 -13.50 6.41 -13.82
N GLY A 466 -12.67 6.34 -14.88
CA GLY A 466 -12.40 7.46 -15.77
C GLY A 466 -11.44 8.50 -15.17
N VAL A 467 -10.90 8.25 -13.97
CA VAL A 467 -9.91 9.12 -13.31
C VAL A 467 -8.64 9.24 -14.15
N LYS A 468 -8.09 10.44 -14.23
CA LYS A 468 -6.83 10.70 -14.92
C LYS A 468 -5.65 10.45 -14.00
N VAL A 469 -4.70 9.63 -14.44
CA VAL A 469 -3.50 9.30 -13.65
C VAL A 469 -2.35 10.14 -14.16
N MET A 470 -1.71 10.89 -13.27
CA MET A 470 -0.61 11.80 -13.59
C MET A 470 0.57 11.59 -12.65
N ALA A 471 1.76 12.03 -13.07
CA ALA A 471 2.96 12.04 -12.26
C ALA A 471 3.34 13.46 -11.86
N GLY A 472 3.51 13.71 -10.57
CA GLY A 472 4.08 14.95 -10.04
C GLY A 472 5.60 14.88 -10.04
N ILE A 473 6.28 15.78 -10.77
CA ILE A 473 7.74 15.81 -10.92
C ILE A 473 8.29 16.99 -10.12
N GLY A 474 9.28 16.73 -9.26
CA GLY A 474 9.90 17.72 -8.39
C GLY A 474 9.52 17.53 -6.91
N GLY A 475 8.99 18.58 -6.29
CA GLY A 475 8.79 18.69 -4.85
C GLY A 475 9.95 19.39 -4.15
N THR A 476 9.78 19.68 -2.86
CA THR A 476 10.70 20.51 -2.07
C THR A 476 12.17 20.06 -2.17
N HIS A 477 12.43 18.74 -2.20
CA HIS A 477 13.79 18.20 -2.24
C HIS A 477 14.48 18.37 -3.61
N TYR A 478 13.75 18.17 -4.70
CA TYR A 478 14.32 18.16 -6.05
C TYR A 478 14.24 19.52 -6.75
N SER A 479 13.58 20.50 -6.12
CA SER A 479 13.35 21.81 -6.74
C SER A 479 14.63 22.60 -7.03
N GLN A 480 15.72 22.30 -6.32
CA GLN A 480 17.05 22.86 -6.56
C GLN A 480 17.60 22.62 -7.97
N TYR A 481 17.09 21.62 -8.70
CA TYR A 481 17.57 21.28 -10.04
C TYR A 481 16.79 21.97 -11.15
N PHE A 482 15.61 22.53 -10.87
CA PHE A 482 14.81 23.20 -11.89
C PHE A 482 15.49 24.41 -12.55
N PRO A 483 16.22 25.30 -11.86
CA PRO A 483 16.88 26.43 -12.52
C PRO A 483 17.78 25.99 -13.67
N GLN A 484 18.66 25.02 -13.42
CA GLN A 484 19.57 24.48 -14.43
C GLN A 484 18.81 23.71 -15.53
N VAL A 485 17.82 22.91 -15.16
CA VAL A 485 16.98 22.19 -16.13
C VAL A 485 16.22 23.15 -17.04
N ALA A 486 15.64 24.21 -16.48
CA ALA A 486 14.84 25.18 -17.21
C ALA A 486 15.70 26.11 -18.07
N ALA A 487 16.94 26.39 -17.69
CA ALA A 487 17.84 27.27 -18.44
C ALA A 487 18.65 26.52 -19.51
N GLU A 488 19.24 25.38 -19.16
CA GLU A 488 20.29 24.72 -19.98
C GLU A 488 19.85 23.37 -20.53
N ASN A 489 19.18 22.54 -19.72
CA ASN A 489 18.92 21.13 -20.04
C ASN A 489 17.44 20.82 -20.40
N ARG A 490 16.70 21.82 -20.89
CA ARG A 490 15.24 21.71 -21.15
C ARG A 490 14.89 20.54 -22.07
N GLU A 491 15.59 20.41 -23.19
CA GLU A 491 15.29 19.38 -24.19
C GLU A 491 15.43 17.96 -23.61
N PHE A 492 16.49 17.73 -22.82
CA PHE A 492 16.73 16.45 -22.16
C PHE A 492 15.60 16.13 -21.18
N PHE A 493 15.24 17.08 -20.31
CA PHE A 493 14.16 16.91 -19.34
C PHE A 493 12.80 16.67 -20.02
N VAL A 494 12.49 17.43 -21.08
CA VAL A 494 11.29 17.26 -21.89
C VAL A 494 11.22 15.84 -22.45
N ASN A 495 12.29 15.38 -23.12
CA ASN A 495 12.32 14.06 -23.73
C ASN A 495 12.16 12.94 -22.70
N SER A 496 12.82 13.05 -21.55
CA SER A 496 12.68 12.06 -20.48
C SER A 496 11.28 12.04 -19.87
N THR A 497 10.65 13.20 -19.73
CA THR A 497 9.26 13.31 -19.27
C THR A 497 8.30 12.60 -20.24
N ILE A 498 8.55 12.73 -21.54
CA ILE A 498 7.80 12.01 -22.58
C ILE A 498 8.02 10.50 -22.49
N SER A 499 9.25 10.04 -22.22
CA SER A 499 9.54 8.63 -21.99
C SER A 499 8.79 8.09 -20.78
N LEU A 500 8.78 8.81 -19.65
CA LEU A 500 8.00 8.44 -18.47
C LEU A 500 6.50 8.24 -18.81
N ILE A 501 5.93 9.18 -19.57
CA ILE A 501 4.52 9.10 -19.99
C ILE A 501 4.26 7.86 -20.84
N LYS A 502 5.16 7.54 -21.78
CA LYS A 502 5.05 6.35 -22.64
C LYS A 502 5.19 5.06 -21.85
N ASP A 503 6.22 4.96 -21.01
CA ASP A 503 6.58 3.75 -20.28
C ASP A 503 5.50 3.36 -19.28
N TYR A 504 4.94 4.35 -18.58
CA TYR A 504 3.88 4.13 -17.61
C TYR A 504 2.48 4.30 -18.19
N GLN A 505 2.35 4.78 -19.44
CA GLN A 505 1.09 5.00 -20.17
C GLN A 505 0.11 5.92 -19.39
N ILE A 506 0.62 6.92 -18.69
CA ILE A 506 -0.16 7.85 -17.86
C ILE A 506 -0.82 8.96 -18.69
N ASP A 507 -1.76 9.69 -18.10
CA ASP A 507 -2.54 10.73 -18.79
C ASP A 507 -1.84 12.10 -18.82
N GLY A 508 -0.79 12.32 -18.03
CA GLY A 508 -0.08 13.59 -18.00
C GLY A 508 0.90 13.73 -16.85
N VAL A 509 1.42 14.95 -16.69
CA VAL A 509 2.39 15.31 -15.65
C VAL A 509 2.03 16.63 -14.98
N ASP A 510 2.45 16.76 -13.72
CA ASP A 510 2.36 17.97 -12.91
C ASP A 510 3.77 18.40 -12.51
N LEU A 511 4.17 19.64 -12.79
CA LEU A 511 5.46 20.15 -12.34
C LEU A 511 5.33 20.82 -10.99
N TYR A 512 6.12 20.36 -10.02
CA TYR A 512 6.16 20.92 -8.67
C TYR A 512 7.53 21.55 -8.41
N TRP A 513 7.71 22.80 -8.82
CA TRP A 513 8.88 23.63 -8.52
C TRP A 513 8.60 24.50 -7.29
N HIS A 514 9.26 24.20 -6.18
CA HIS A 514 9.18 24.92 -4.92
C HIS A 514 10.53 25.55 -4.53
N GLU A 515 10.82 26.80 -4.88
CA GLU A 515 9.99 27.75 -5.65
C GLU A 515 10.88 28.48 -6.67
N PRO A 516 10.35 28.87 -7.85
CA PRO A 516 11.10 29.70 -8.80
C PRO A 516 11.46 31.06 -8.18
N ASP A 517 12.65 31.56 -8.49
CA ASP A 517 13.10 32.89 -8.06
C ASP A 517 12.90 33.92 -9.20
N SER A 518 12.78 35.19 -8.82
CA SER A 518 12.91 36.32 -9.73
C SER A 518 14.35 36.52 -10.24
N TYR A 519 15.37 36.04 -9.50
CA TYR A 519 16.77 36.14 -9.89
C TYR A 519 17.20 34.97 -10.79
N GLY A 520 18.08 35.23 -11.78
CA GLY A 520 18.62 34.18 -12.66
C GLY A 520 17.75 33.79 -13.87
N GLY A 521 16.57 34.42 -14.03
CA GLY A 521 15.68 34.20 -15.18
C GLY A 521 14.77 32.98 -15.06
N ASP A 522 14.58 32.44 -13.84
CA ASP A 522 13.73 31.28 -13.60
C ASP A 522 12.27 31.53 -14.02
N LYS A 523 11.74 32.75 -13.77
CA LYS A 523 10.39 33.14 -14.19
C LYS A 523 10.14 32.89 -15.68
N GLU A 524 11.01 33.42 -16.54
CA GLU A 524 10.89 33.26 -17.99
C GLU A 524 11.25 31.84 -18.43
N ASN A 525 12.29 31.25 -17.85
CA ASN A 525 12.73 29.89 -18.17
C ASN A 525 11.68 28.84 -17.81
N TYR A 526 10.89 29.07 -16.76
CA TYR A 526 9.81 28.17 -16.37
C TYR A 526 8.69 28.17 -17.42
N VAL A 527 8.31 29.33 -17.95
CA VAL A 527 7.37 29.43 -19.07
C VAL A 527 7.90 28.70 -20.31
N LEU A 528 9.20 28.86 -20.63
CA LEU A 528 9.82 28.16 -21.76
C LEU A 528 9.83 26.64 -21.57
N LEU A 529 10.15 26.15 -20.37
CA LEU A 529 10.10 24.73 -20.04
C LEU A 529 8.69 24.15 -20.22
N VAL A 530 7.68 24.83 -19.70
CA VAL A 530 6.27 24.39 -19.78
C VAL A 530 5.76 24.45 -21.22
N ARG A 531 6.15 25.47 -22.00
CA ARG A 531 5.88 25.54 -23.44
C ARG A 531 6.49 24.35 -24.19
N ASP A 532 7.78 24.10 -23.98
CA ASP A 532 8.51 23.05 -24.70
C ASP A 532 7.91 21.66 -24.38
N LEU A 533 7.52 21.42 -23.12
CA LEU A 533 6.75 20.24 -22.71
C LEU A 533 5.39 20.16 -23.43
N ARG A 534 4.59 21.24 -23.44
CA ARG A 534 3.28 21.26 -24.11
C ARG A 534 3.39 20.92 -25.59
N LEU A 535 4.36 21.51 -26.29
CA LEU A 535 4.60 21.24 -27.70
C LEU A 535 4.93 19.76 -27.92
N LYS A 536 5.81 19.19 -27.10
CA LYS A 536 6.20 17.77 -27.22
C LYS A 536 5.07 16.80 -26.86
N LEU A 537 4.22 17.15 -25.88
CA LEU A 537 3.02 16.38 -25.56
C LEU A 537 1.99 16.40 -26.70
N THR A 538 1.86 17.54 -27.39
CA THR A 538 0.98 17.68 -28.56
C THR A 538 1.49 16.84 -29.74
N GLU A 539 2.80 16.85 -29.98
CA GLU A 539 3.43 15.98 -30.97
C GLU A 539 3.20 14.50 -30.64
N LEU A 540 3.40 14.11 -29.37
CA LEU A 540 3.13 12.75 -28.91
C LEU A 540 1.66 12.36 -29.14
N GLN A 541 0.70 13.21 -28.76
CA GLN A 541 -0.72 12.97 -28.96
C GLN A 541 -1.04 12.70 -30.44
N ASN A 542 -0.55 13.55 -31.34
CA ASN A 542 -0.75 13.40 -32.78
C ASN A 542 -0.11 12.10 -33.31
N SER A 543 1.11 11.78 -32.87
CA SER A 543 1.83 10.56 -33.28
C SER A 543 1.11 9.27 -32.87
N GLN A 544 0.31 9.31 -31.80
CA GLN A 544 -0.45 8.17 -31.30
C GLN A 544 -1.91 8.16 -31.76
N ASN A 545 -2.33 9.11 -32.60
CA ASN A 545 -3.74 9.33 -32.96
C ASN A 545 -4.68 9.37 -31.75
N ARG A 546 -4.18 9.92 -30.62
CA ARG A 546 -4.92 9.94 -29.36
C ARG A 546 -5.95 11.07 -29.40
N THR A 547 -7.22 10.72 -29.18
CA THR A 547 -8.34 11.69 -29.19
C THR A 547 -8.40 12.55 -27.93
N THR A 548 -7.85 12.06 -26.82
CA THR A 548 -7.77 12.80 -25.55
C THR A 548 -6.38 13.40 -25.36
N PRO A 549 -6.27 14.72 -25.08
CA PRO A 549 -4.97 15.34 -24.89
C PRO A 549 -4.25 14.80 -23.66
N TYR A 550 -2.92 14.83 -23.70
CA TYR A 550 -2.09 14.65 -22.51
C TYR A 550 -2.16 15.90 -21.64
N LEU A 551 -2.24 15.69 -20.33
CA LEU A 551 -2.37 16.76 -19.36
C LEU A 551 -1.00 17.29 -18.94
N LEU A 552 -0.88 18.61 -18.83
CA LEU A 552 0.26 19.30 -18.25
C LEU A 552 -0.26 20.34 -17.26
N THR A 553 0.10 20.16 -15.99
CA THR A 553 -0.30 21.02 -14.89
C THR A 553 0.92 21.48 -14.10
N VAL A 554 0.73 22.46 -13.23
CA VAL A 554 1.77 22.98 -12.35
C VAL A 554 1.22 23.17 -10.95
N LEU A 555 2.01 22.80 -9.94
CA LEU A 555 1.78 23.17 -8.55
C LEU A 555 2.52 24.47 -8.24
N THR A 556 1.79 25.49 -7.79
CA THR A 556 2.31 26.85 -7.65
C THR A 556 2.07 27.46 -6.26
N PRO A 557 2.89 28.43 -5.82
CA PRO A 557 2.85 29.02 -4.47
C PRO A 557 1.56 29.81 -4.19
N SER A 558 1.24 30.05 -2.91
CA SER A 558 0.01 30.74 -2.53
C SER A 558 0.13 32.26 -2.36
N PHE A 559 1.30 32.80 -2.02
CA PHE A 559 1.50 34.25 -1.83
C PHE A 559 2.99 34.61 -1.76
N GLY A 560 3.28 35.91 -1.70
CA GLY A 560 4.64 36.41 -1.45
C GLY A 560 5.44 36.60 -2.73
N TRP A 561 6.72 36.94 -2.56
CA TRP A 561 7.63 37.25 -3.67
C TRP A 561 7.83 36.07 -4.62
N TYR A 562 7.78 34.84 -4.10
CA TYR A 562 7.82 33.63 -4.93
C TYR A 562 6.67 33.56 -5.94
N LEU A 563 5.46 34.00 -5.57
CA LEU A 563 4.32 34.08 -6.48
C LEU A 563 4.37 35.34 -7.35
N GLU A 564 4.51 36.51 -6.71
CA GLU A 564 4.36 37.81 -7.35
C GLU A 564 5.52 38.09 -8.33
N ASP A 565 6.74 37.74 -7.92
CA ASP A 565 7.96 38.02 -8.70
C ASP A 565 8.45 36.75 -9.42
N GLY A 566 8.39 35.57 -8.79
CA GLY A 566 8.96 34.33 -9.32
C GLY A 566 8.14 33.60 -10.40
N VAL A 567 6.83 33.83 -10.51
CA VAL A 567 5.95 33.07 -11.43
C VAL A 567 5.23 34.00 -12.41
N ASP A 568 5.35 33.71 -13.71
CA ASP A 568 4.54 34.34 -14.77
C ASP A 568 3.26 33.52 -14.99
N LEU A 569 2.22 33.79 -14.22
CA LEU A 569 0.95 33.06 -14.27
C LEU A 569 0.28 33.19 -15.64
N SER A 570 0.22 34.38 -16.21
CA SER A 570 -0.32 34.63 -17.55
C SER A 570 0.43 33.83 -18.62
N GLY A 571 1.77 33.88 -18.63
CA GLY A 571 2.61 33.10 -19.54
C GLY A 571 2.45 31.59 -19.40
N LEU A 572 2.39 31.08 -18.16
CA LEU A 572 2.12 29.66 -17.90
C LEU A 572 0.72 29.24 -18.35
N SER A 573 -0.28 30.12 -18.19
CA SER A 573 -1.69 29.81 -18.47
C SER A 573 -1.97 29.49 -19.93
N GLU A 574 -1.11 29.93 -20.86
CA GLU A 574 -1.18 29.59 -22.28
C GLU A 574 -0.87 28.11 -22.56
N TYR A 575 -0.07 27.48 -21.70
CA TYR A 575 0.49 26.14 -21.95
C TYR A 575 -0.01 25.08 -20.97
N VAL A 576 -0.45 25.43 -19.76
CA VAL A 576 -1.01 24.46 -18.81
C VAL A 576 -2.50 24.22 -19.04
N ASP A 577 -2.96 23.01 -18.72
CA ASP A 577 -4.39 22.69 -18.67
C ASP A 577 -5.06 23.38 -17.48
N PHE A 578 -4.38 23.37 -16.32
CA PHE A 578 -4.81 24.07 -15.10
C PHE A 578 -3.67 24.18 -14.09
N PHE A 579 -3.83 25.10 -13.14
CA PHE A 579 -2.99 25.32 -11.98
C PHE A 579 -3.55 24.55 -10.79
N ASN A 580 -2.67 23.82 -10.10
CA ASN A 580 -2.88 23.40 -8.74
C ASN A 580 -2.22 24.45 -7.84
N VAL A 581 -2.99 25.09 -6.95
CA VAL A 581 -2.46 26.14 -6.09
C VAL A 581 -2.33 25.62 -4.67
N ALA A 582 -1.13 25.73 -4.08
CA ALA A 582 -0.84 25.35 -2.70
C ALA A 582 -1.44 26.38 -1.71
N SER A 583 -2.75 26.64 -1.80
CA SER A 583 -3.49 27.58 -0.96
C SER A 583 -3.77 27.00 0.42
N ASP A 584 -2.72 26.55 1.07
CA ASP A 584 -2.64 26.00 2.41
C ASP A 584 -1.35 26.47 3.08
N ASP A 585 -1.15 26.02 4.31
CA ASP A 585 0.03 26.29 5.13
C ASP A 585 0.58 27.73 5.05
N TYR A 586 -0.30 28.72 5.23
CA TYR A 586 0.01 30.15 5.26
C TYR A 586 0.84 30.54 6.50
N THR A 587 1.80 29.73 6.93
CA THR A 587 2.69 29.97 8.06
C THR A 587 3.95 30.73 7.60
N ASP A 588 4.35 31.78 8.32
CA ASP A 588 5.56 32.53 7.98
C ASP A 588 6.71 32.07 8.86
N SER A 589 7.78 31.55 8.25
CA SER A 589 9.06 31.34 8.93
C SER A 589 9.65 32.66 9.45
N SER A 590 9.39 33.78 8.77
CA SER A 590 9.89 35.11 9.13
C SER A 590 9.20 35.77 10.33
N SER A 591 8.10 35.20 10.84
CA SER A 591 7.39 35.73 12.02
C SER A 591 8.06 35.44 13.37
N GLU A 592 9.17 34.72 13.37
CA GLU A 592 9.90 34.31 14.58
C GLU A 592 10.65 35.47 15.26
N ALA A 593 10.89 36.59 14.55
CA ALA A 593 11.63 37.74 15.08
C ALA A 593 10.77 38.80 15.80
N LEU A 594 9.43 38.81 15.62
CA LEU A 594 8.53 39.87 16.10
C LEU A 594 7.23 39.30 16.67
N GLY A 595 7.35 38.56 17.78
CA GLY A 595 6.21 38.01 18.54
C GLY A 595 5.51 36.87 17.80
N ALA A 596 5.67 35.65 18.29
CA ALA A 596 5.01 34.49 17.71
C ALA A 596 3.52 34.46 18.08
N TYR A 597 2.66 34.21 17.08
CA TYR A 597 1.22 34.03 17.28
C TYR A 597 0.71 32.77 16.60
N THR A 598 -0.32 32.14 17.17
CA THR A 598 -1.10 31.09 16.50
C THR A 598 -1.89 31.69 15.35
N LYS A 599 -2.24 30.86 14.35
CA LYS A 599 -3.15 31.25 13.27
C LYS A 599 -3.76 30.03 12.59
N PRO A 600 -4.91 30.17 11.90
CA PRO A 600 -5.37 29.13 10.98
C PRO A 600 -4.32 28.88 9.89
N HIS A 601 -4.06 27.62 9.56
CA HIS A 601 -3.06 27.28 8.54
C HIS A 601 -3.56 27.49 7.10
N ALA A 602 -4.86 27.38 6.85
CA ALA A 602 -5.45 27.59 5.52
C ALA A 602 -6.74 28.43 5.60
N PRO A 603 -6.68 29.69 6.06
CA PRO A 603 -7.86 30.52 6.25
C PRO A 603 -8.54 30.88 4.93
N LEU A 604 -9.86 30.64 4.80
CA LEU A 604 -10.59 31.00 3.59
C LEU A 604 -10.62 32.51 3.39
N TYR A 605 -10.95 33.23 4.47
CA TYR A 605 -10.93 34.67 4.50
C TYR A 605 -9.96 35.19 5.57
N TYR A 606 -9.67 36.47 5.44
CA TYR A 606 -8.78 37.19 6.31
C TYR A 606 -9.19 37.25 7.79
N GLY A 607 -8.23 36.96 8.69
CA GLY A 607 -8.44 36.94 10.15
C GLY A 607 -7.93 38.14 10.95
N SER A 608 -6.79 38.76 10.59
CA SER A 608 -6.10 39.80 11.41
C SER A 608 -5.39 40.89 10.61
N ALA A 609 -5.51 42.17 11.03
CA ALA A 609 -5.13 43.43 10.36
C ALA A 609 -3.72 43.49 9.71
N ASP A 610 -2.77 42.66 10.16
CA ASP A 610 -1.35 42.83 9.84
C ASP A 610 -0.89 42.12 8.56
N LYS A 611 -1.66 41.14 8.02
CA LYS A 611 -1.22 40.29 6.88
C LYS A 611 -2.33 40.02 5.84
N PRO A 612 -2.78 41.03 5.07
CA PRO A 612 -3.98 40.95 4.23
C PRO A 612 -3.93 39.93 3.08
N LYS A 613 -2.73 39.50 2.68
CA LYS A 613 -2.53 38.56 1.56
C LYS A 613 -2.56 37.07 1.95
N GLN A 614 -2.45 36.75 3.23
CA GLN A 614 -2.32 35.37 3.71
C GLN A 614 -3.66 34.70 3.95
N ASN A 615 -4.42 34.50 2.88
CA ASN A 615 -5.68 33.77 2.88
C ASN A 615 -6.04 33.29 1.48
N VAL A 616 -6.89 32.27 1.43
CA VAL A 616 -7.28 31.60 0.20
C VAL A 616 -8.05 32.54 -0.75
N ASP A 617 -8.95 33.39 -0.26
CA ASP A 617 -9.71 34.31 -1.12
C ASP A 617 -8.81 35.30 -1.85
N TRP A 618 -7.80 35.86 -1.17
CA TRP A 618 -6.80 36.71 -1.82
C TRP A 618 -6.00 35.96 -2.88
N THR A 619 -5.47 34.76 -2.54
CA THR A 619 -4.69 33.94 -3.49
C THR A 619 -5.52 33.61 -4.73
N MET A 620 -6.75 33.13 -4.56
CA MET A 620 -7.63 32.79 -5.69
C MET A 620 -8.00 34.02 -6.52
N ARG A 621 -8.22 35.17 -5.88
CA ARG A 621 -8.43 36.44 -6.61
C ARG A 621 -7.20 36.81 -7.45
N TYR A 622 -5.99 36.72 -6.88
CA TYR A 622 -4.76 37.04 -7.60
C TYR A 622 -4.60 36.19 -8.87
N TYR A 623 -4.72 34.86 -8.74
CA TYR A 623 -4.62 33.93 -9.86
C TYR A 623 -5.67 34.20 -10.94
N THR A 624 -6.92 34.39 -10.54
CA THR A 624 -8.01 34.60 -11.50
C THR A 624 -7.94 35.96 -12.19
N CYS A 625 -7.47 37.00 -11.50
CA CYS A 625 -7.28 38.32 -12.10
C CYS A 625 -6.11 38.39 -13.06
N ASP A 626 -5.00 37.71 -12.75
CA ASP A 626 -3.84 37.65 -13.63
C ASP A 626 -4.15 36.80 -14.87
N THR A 627 -4.52 35.54 -14.69
CA THR A 627 -4.75 34.59 -15.79
C THR A 627 -6.01 34.86 -16.61
N LYS A 628 -6.99 35.56 -16.03
CA LYS A 628 -8.35 35.77 -16.57
C LYS A 628 -9.09 34.47 -16.93
N GLN A 629 -8.66 33.34 -16.37
CA GLN A 629 -9.15 32.00 -16.68
C GLN A 629 -9.49 31.25 -15.38
N PRO A 630 -10.58 31.63 -14.68
CA PRO A 630 -10.94 30.99 -13.41
C PRO A 630 -11.17 29.48 -13.51
N GLU A 631 -11.54 28.97 -14.69
CA GLU A 631 -11.68 27.54 -14.99
C GLU A 631 -10.39 26.73 -14.88
N LYS A 632 -9.24 27.40 -14.98
CA LYS A 632 -7.91 26.79 -14.89
C LYS A 632 -7.36 26.81 -13.47
N VAL A 633 -8.04 27.40 -12.48
CA VAL A 633 -7.50 27.55 -11.12
C VAL A 633 -8.14 26.54 -10.18
N ASN A 634 -7.37 25.58 -9.66
CA ASN A 634 -7.80 24.67 -8.61
C ASN A 634 -7.29 25.15 -7.24
N MET A 635 -8.20 25.24 -6.27
CA MET A 635 -7.90 25.66 -4.91
C MET A 635 -7.38 24.48 -4.07
N GLY A 636 -6.29 24.67 -3.32
CA GLY A 636 -5.71 23.68 -2.42
C GLY A 636 -6.55 23.43 -1.15
N LEU A 637 -6.65 22.15 -0.78
CA LEU A 637 -7.32 21.64 0.42
C LEU A 637 -6.33 20.77 1.22
N PRO A 638 -5.92 21.20 2.41
CA PRO A 638 -4.98 20.42 3.23
C PRO A 638 -5.72 19.35 4.05
N PHE A 639 -5.20 18.12 4.05
CA PHE A 639 -5.66 17.01 4.90
C PHE A 639 -4.77 16.84 6.14
N PHE A 640 -4.18 17.94 6.60
CA PHE A 640 -3.37 18.06 7.80
C PHE A 640 -3.73 19.33 8.55
N GLY A 641 -3.25 19.49 9.78
CA GLY A 641 -3.32 20.73 10.56
C GLY A 641 -1.96 21.16 11.07
N ARG A 642 -1.86 22.39 11.56
CA ARG A 642 -0.66 22.95 12.21
C ARG A 642 -0.93 23.19 13.69
N TYR A 643 -0.02 22.76 14.55
CA TYR A 643 -0.13 22.99 15.98
C TYR A 643 0.96 23.91 16.53
N TRP A 644 0.66 24.55 17.65
CA TRP A 644 1.56 25.36 18.47
C TRP A 644 1.42 24.93 19.93
N LYS A 645 2.54 24.93 20.66
CA LYS A 645 2.59 24.73 22.11
C LYS A 645 2.99 26.02 22.82
N ASN A 646 2.89 26.03 24.15
CA ASN A 646 3.19 27.21 24.97
C ASN A 646 2.37 28.44 24.54
N VAL A 647 1.12 28.19 24.16
CA VAL A 647 0.19 29.22 23.70
C VAL A 647 -0.39 29.96 24.90
N LEU A 648 -0.43 31.27 24.79
CA LEU A 648 -0.85 32.22 25.84
C LEU A 648 -2.22 32.80 25.51
N ASP A 649 -2.50 34.02 25.98
CA ASP A 649 -3.79 34.68 25.76
C ASP A 649 -3.99 35.14 24.30
N PRO A 650 -5.25 35.31 23.88
CA PRO A 650 -5.59 35.98 22.63
C PRO A 650 -4.94 37.36 22.48
N ILE A 651 -4.64 37.75 21.24
CA ILE A 651 -4.21 39.13 20.94
C ILE A 651 -5.36 40.14 21.11
N ALA A 652 -6.61 39.68 21.02
CA ALA A 652 -7.80 40.49 21.22
C ALA A 652 -8.91 39.67 21.89
N LYS A 653 -9.73 40.32 22.73
CA LYS A 653 -10.77 39.67 23.58
C LYS A 653 -11.76 38.77 22.83
N ASN A 654 -11.92 38.94 21.52
CA ASN A 654 -12.87 38.16 20.69
C ASN A 654 -12.16 37.38 19.58
N ASN A 655 -10.87 37.09 19.73
CA ASN A 655 -10.09 36.44 18.68
C ASN A 655 -9.30 35.24 19.21
N GLU A 656 -9.96 34.09 19.28
CA GLU A 656 -9.39 32.87 19.85
C GLU A 656 -8.41 32.14 18.93
N VAL A 657 -8.40 32.45 17.62
CA VAL A 657 -7.47 31.82 16.66
C VAL A 657 -6.11 32.51 16.59
N TRP A 658 -6.04 33.77 17.01
CA TRP A 658 -4.79 34.54 17.09
C TRP A 658 -4.39 34.74 18.55
N ARG A 659 -3.50 33.89 19.04
CA ARG A 659 -3.03 33.88 20.43
C ARG A 659 -1.52 34.07 20.46
N ARG A 660 -1.00 34.71 21.51
CA ARG A 660 0.46 34.82 21.72
C ARG A 660 1.05 33.43 21.95
N VAL A 661 2.30 33.24 21.55
CA VAL A 661 3.05 31.99 21.77
C VAL A 661 4.38 32.33 22.42
N GLU A 662 4.70 31.63 23.50
CA GLU A 662 5.99 31.74 24.16
C GLU A 662 7.08 31.03 23.35
N THR A 663 8.28 31.61 23.31
CA THR A 663 9.42 31.04 22.60
C THR A 663 10.40 30.40 23.60
N ALA A 664 10.91 29.22 23.27
CA ALA A 664 12.02 28.60 23.98
C ALA A 664 13.31 28.89 23.18
N ASP A 665 14.26 29.61 23.78
CA ASP A 665 15.51 30.06 23.13
C ASP A 665 15.30 30.80 21.79
N GLY A 666 14.19 31.54 21.68
CA GLY A 666 13.81 32.27 20.46
C GLY A 666 13.09 31.41 19.41
N VAL A 667 12.84 30.13 19.68
CA VAL A 667 12.16 29.20 18.77
C VAL A 667 10.73 28.93 19.24
N VAL A 668 9.80 28.94 18.29
CA VAL A 668 8.39 28.59 18.51
C VAL A 668 8.23 27.08 18.43
N GLU A 669 7.73 26.44 19.49
CA GLU A 669 7.42 25.02 19.44
C GLU A 669 6.09 24.79 18.67
N LYS A 670 6.22 24.41 17.40
CA LYS A 670 5.12 24.18 16.46
C LYS A 670 5.37 22.92 15.62
N GLY A 671 4.32 22.39 15.02
CA GLY A 671 4.44 21.22 14.15
C GLY A 671 3.22 21.01 13.26
N LEU A 672 3.12 19.81 12.68
CA LEU A 672 2.07 19.39 11.78
C LEU A 672 1.46 18.08 12.28
N VAL A 673 0.16 17.92 12.10
CA VAL A 673 -0.58 16.69 12.40
C VAL A 673 -1.42 16.29 11.19
N LEU A 674 -1.33 15.03 10.75
CA LEU A 674 -2.15 14.50 9.66
C LEU A 674 -3.57 14.24 10.18
N TRP A 675 -4.61 14.41 9.36
CA TRP A 675 -6.00 14.17 9.80
C TRP A 675 -6.17 12.79 10.45
N LYS A 676 -5.61 11.74 9.81
CA LYS A 676 -5.60 10.36 10.33
C LYS A 676 -4.97 10.19 11.72
N ASN A 677 -4.10 11.11 12.12
CA ASN A 677 -3.34 11.06 13.36
C ASN A 677 -3.90 11.98 14.45
N VAL A 678 -4.87 12.85 14.16
CA VAL A 678 -5.38 13.87 15.10
C VAL A 678 -5.77 13.26 16.45
N VAL A 679 -6.60 12.21 16.43
CA VAL A 679 -7.05 11.55 17.67
C VAL A 679 -5.90 10.80 18.35
N ARG A 680 -5.05 10.13 17.57
CA ARG A 680 -3.90 9.37 18.08
C ARG A 680 -2.89 10.28 18.78
N ASP A 681 -2.68 11.47 18.25
CA ASP A 681 -1.73 12.46 18.77
C ASP A 681 -2.34 13.28 19.95
N GLY A 682 -3.46 12.81 20.52
CA GLY A 682 -4.05 13.33 21.76
C GLY A 682 -5.10 14.43 21.58
N TRP A 683 -5.44 14.82 20.35
CA TRP A 683 -6.41 15.88 20.12
C TRP A 683 -7.84 15.35 20.19
N ASN A 684 -8.69 16.01 20.98
CA ASN A 684 -10.12 15.71 21.02
C ASN A 684 -10.86 16.47 19.92
N ILE A 685 -11.23 15.78 18.85
CA ILE A 685 -11.99 16.34 17.72
C ILE A 685 -13.36 16.92 18.13
N SER A 686 -13.93 16.49 19.26
CA SER A 686 -15.17 17.08 19.79
C SER A 686 -15.00 18.52 20.27
N ASN A 687 -13.75 18.95 20.51
CA ASN A 687 -13.40 20.30 20.93
C ASN A 687 -13.12 21.25 19.75
N ILE A 688 -13.34 20.81 18.50
CA ILE A 688 -13.19 21.67 17.33
C ILE A 688 -14.16 22.85 17.43
N LYS A 689 -13.60 24.05 17.37
CA LYS A 689 -14.29 25.33 17.35
C LYS A 689 -14.19 25.94 15.95
N TRP A 690 -15.12 26.86 15.67
CA TRP A 690 -15.25 27.53 14.39
C TRP A 690 -14.99 29.02 14.52
N ASP A 691 -14.01 29.55 13.80
CA ASP A 691 -13.83 30.98 13.63
C ASP A 691 -14.66 31.50 12.46
N GLN A 692 -15.65 32.33 12.76
CA GLN A 692 -16.61 32.80 11.77
C GLN A 692 -16.00 33.77 10.75
N LYS A 693 -14.95 34.51 11.14
CA LYS A 693 -14.32 35.53 10.30
C LYS A 693 -13.44 34.91 9.23
N SER A 694 -12.52 34.03 9.62
CA SER A 694 -11.63 33.32 8.70
C SER A 694 -12.28 32.12 8.01
N LYS A 695 -13.41 31.63 8.57
CA LYS A 695 -14.09 30.39 8.16
C LYS A 695 -13.17 29.18 8.31
N SER A 696 -12.54 29.09 9.47
CA SER A 696 -11.57 28.03 9.78
C SER A 696 -11.91 27.34 11.09
N SER A 697 -11.53 26.06 11.15
CA SER A 697 -11.68 25.23 12.33
C SER A 697 -10.38 25.20 13.13
N TYR A 698 -10.51 25.08 14.45
CA TYR A 698 -9.37 25.02 15.35
C TYR A 698 -9.70 24.33 16.67
N ILE A 699 -8.68 23.84 17.37
CA ILE A 699 -8.78 23.37 18.75
C ILE A 699 -7.90 24.27 19.61
N TRP A 700 -8.46 24.76 20.72
CA TRP A 700 -7.71 25.44 21.77
C TRP A 700 -7.82 24.61 23.05
N ASP A 701 -6.68 24.07 23.50
CA ASP A 701 -6.53 23.31 24.73
C ASP A 701 -5.85 24.20 25.81
N PRO A 702 -6.64 24.76 26.75
CA PRO A 702 -6.11 25.63 27.79
C PRO A 702 -5.29 24.88 28.86
N GLU A 703 -5.49 23.58 29.03
CA GLU A 703 -4.79 22.80 30.07
C GLU A 703 -3.34 22.54 29.65
N ASN A 704 -3.15 22.08 28.42
CA ASN A 704 -1.82 21.83 27.87
C ASN A 704 -1.19 23.06 27.23
N LYS A 705 -1.94 24.16 27.07
CA LYS A 705 -1.56 25.36 26.30
C LYS A 705 -1.20 25.05 24.85
N TRP A 706 -2.02 24.20 24.22
CA TRP A 706 -1.82 23.75 22.85
C TRP A 706 -2.92 24.31 21.95
N PHE A 707 -2.53 24.71 20.74
CA PHE A 707 -3.45 25.18 19.71
C PHE A 707 -3.25 24.36 18.44
N LEU A 708 -4.33 23.97 17.78
CA LEU A 708 -4.31 23.29 16.48
C LEU A 708 -5.23 24.02 15.51
N GLY A 709 -4.69 24.56 14.43
CA GLY A 709 -5.48 24.99 13.26
C GLY A 709 -5.63 23.82 12.30
N ILE A 710 -6.86 23.46 11.94
CA ILE A 710 -7.14 22.27 11.13
C ILE A 710 -8.38 22.46 10.25
N ASP A 711 -8.39 21.83 9.08
CA ASP A 711 -9.56 21.73 8.23
C ASP A 711 -10.35 20.45 8.55
N ASP A 712 -11.56 20.62 9.09
CA ASP A 712 -12.54 19.55 9.30
C ASP A 712 -13.58 19.52 8.16
N GLU A 713 -14.56 18.61 8.25
CA GLU A 713 -15.63 18.50 7.26
C GLU A 713 -16.35 19.84 7.00
N ARG A 714 -16.57 20.64 8.05
CA ARG A 714 -17.23 21.94 7.93
C ARG A 714 -16.38 22.92 7.12
N CYS A 715 -15.08 22.97 7.39
CA CYS A 715 -14.16 23.81 6.64
C CYS A 715 -14.13 23.41 5.17
N LEU A 716 -13.97 22.11 4.88
CA LEU A 716 -13.92 21.58 3.51
C LEU A 716 -15.22 21.84 2.75
N LYS A 717 -16.40 21.57 3.34
CA LYS A 717 -17.69 21.88 2.70
C LYS A 717 -17.85 23.38 2.43
N THR A 718 -17.36 24.25 3.31
CA THR A 718 -17.37 25.71 3.12
C THR A 718 -16.49 26.11 1.94
N LYS A 719 -15.28 25.56 1.86
CA LYS A 719 -14.33 25.76 0.77
C LYS A 719 -14.84 25.22 -0.58
N MET A 720 -15.50 24.07 -0.59
CA MET A 720 -16.13 23.51 -1.80
C MET A 720 -17.26 24.41 -2.34
N ASN A 721 -18.10 24.93 -1.44
CA ASN A 721 -19.12 25.92 -1.83
C ASN A 721 -18.46 27.19 -2.40
N TYR A 722 -17.37 27.66 -1.79
CA TYR A 722 -16.62 28.80 -2.29
C TYR A 722 -16.12 28.60 -3.73
N VAL A 723 -15.55 27.42 -4.05
CA VAL A 723 -15.10 27.07 -5.41
C VAL A 723 -16.23 27.15 -6.42
N ARG A 724 -17.41 26.62 -6.07
CA ARG A 724 -18.62 26.73 -6.90
C ARG A 724 -19.02 28.20 -7.09
N ASP A 725 -19.13 28.96 -6.00
CA ASP A 725 -19.69 30.32 -6.00
C ASP A 725 -18.75 31.32 -6.71
N LYS A 726 -17.43 31.10 -6.63
CA LYS A 726 -16.39 31.86 -7.35
C LYS A 726 -16.09 31.32 -8.75
N ASN A 727 -16.76 30.24 -9.15
CA ASN A 727 -16.59 29.60 -10.44
C ASN A 727 -15.14 29.15 -10.74
N LEU A 728 -14.40 28.70 -9.72
CA LEU A 728 -13.04 28.19 -9.88
C LEU A 728 -13.03 26.82 -10.57
N GLY A 729 -11.90 26.41 -11.14
CA GLY A 729 -11.74 25.16 -11.89
C GLY A 729 -11.98 23.88 -11.08
N GLY A 730 -11.84 23.95 -9.76
CA GLY A 730 -12.01 22.81 -8.88
C GLY A 730 -11.14 22.92 -7.64
N VAL A 731 -10.75 21.76 -7.11
CA VAL A 731 -9.88 21.65 -5.95
C VAL A 731 -8.72 20.70 -6.19
N MET A 732 -7.63 20.95 -5.48
CA MET A 732 -6.51 20.06 -5.29
C MET A 732 -6.44 19.66 -3.81
N ILE A 733 -6.15 18.39 -3.51
CA ILE A 733 -6.06 17.87 -2.15
C ILE A 733 -4.62 17.48 -1.85
N TRP A 734 -4.07 18.02 -0.75
CA TRP A 734 -2.75 17.66 -0.21
C TRP A 734 -2.89 17.04 1.19
N SER A 735 -2.74 15.72 1.36
CA SER A 735 -2.81 14.69 0.33
C SER A 735 -3.79 13.60 0.76
N ILE A 736 -4.31 12.82 -0.19
CA ILE A 736 -5.43 11.90 0.05
C ILE A 736 -5.10 10.78 1.06
N ASP A 737 -3.82 10.47 1.21
CA ASP A 737 -3.21 9.50 2.11
C ASP A 737 -2.95 10.04 3.54
N MET A 738 -3.26 11.32 3.78
CA MET A 738 -3.31 11.93 5.11
C MET A 738 -4.70 11.86 5.77
N ASP A 739 -5.74 11.51 5.00
CA ASP A 739 -7.09 11.26 5.52
C ASP A 739 -7.16 9.95 6.31
N ASP A 740 -8.21 9.78 7.11
CA ASP A 740 -8.47 8.56 7.88
C ASP A 740 -9.03 7.42 7.01
N TYR A 741 -9.13 6.22 7.58
CA TYR A 741 -9.65 5.04 6.86
C TYR A 741 -11.14 5.15 6.50
N SER A 742 -11.87 6.01 7.22
CA SER A 742 -13.27 6.32 6.92
C SER A 742 -13.41 7.30 5.75
N GLU A 743 -12.29 7.86 5.27
CA GLU A 743 -12.23 8.87 4.23
C GLU A 743 -13.06 10.11 4.61
N THR A 744 -13.03 10.50 5.89
CA THR A 744 -13.88 11.56 6.46
C THR A 744 -13.78 12.86 5.68
N LEU A 745 -12.55 13.32 5.40
CA LEU A 745 -12.33 14.58 4.69
C LEU A 745 -12.66 14.44 3.19
N LEU A 746 -12.27 13.34 2.56
CA LEU A 746 -12.56 13.11 1.15
C LEU A 746 -14.07 12.94 0.89
N ASN A 747 -14.80 12.31 1.81
CA ASN A 747 -16.26 12.22 1.77
C ASN A 747 -16.90 13.60 1.90
N ALA A 748 -16.36 14.48 2.76
CA ALA A 748 -16.84 15.85 2.86
C ALA A 748 -16.66 16.63 1.54
N VAL A 749 -15.50 16.47 0.90
CA VAL A 749 -15.24 17.03 -0.44
C VAL A 749 -16.26 16.48 -1.46
N ALA A 750 -16.39 15.16 -1.55
CA ALA A 750 -17.28 14.51 -2.52
C ALA A 750 -18.78 14.78 -2.28
N SER A 751 -19.17 15.15 -1.06
CA SER A 751 -20.57 15.44 -0.71
C SER A 751 -21.12 16.72 -1.32
N VAL A 752 -20.24 17.64 -1.76
CA VAL A 752 -20.65 18.95 -2.31
C VAL A 752 -20.68 18.88 -3.83
N ASN A 753 -21.86 19.08 -4.42
CA ASN A 753 -21.98 19.25 -5.86
C ASN A 753 -21.44 20.63 -6.29
N MET A 754 -20.25 20.65 -6.90
CA MET A 754 -19.62 21.85 -7.45
C MET A 754 -20.23 22.30 -8.78
N CYS A 755 -21.08 21.49 -9.39
CA CYS A 755 -21.64 21.69 -10.71
C CYS A 755 -23.01 22.37 -10.56
N SER A 756 -23.12 23.65 -10.90
CA SER A 756 -24.41 24.35 -10.88
C SER A 756 -25.34 23.82 -11.98
N GLU A 757 -26.65 23.80 -11.72
CA GLU A 757 -27.69 23.59 -12.75
C GLU A 757 -27.77 24.74 -13.78
N VAL A 758 -27.10 25.87 -13.48
CA VAL A 758 -27.02 27.05 -14.34
C VAL A 758 -25.83 26.90 -15.29
N LYS A 759 -26.07 27.13 -16.59
CA LYS A 759 -25.06 27.13 -17.67
C LYS A 759 -23.73 27.74 -17.20
N TYR A 760 -22.65 27.04 -17.50
CA TYR A 760 -21.28 27.47 -17.27
C TYR A 760 -21.06 28.88 -17.86
N ASP A 761 -20.88 29.89 -17.00
CA ASP A 761 -20.58 31.27 -17.42
C ASP A 761 -19.10 31.53 -17.18
N LYS A 762 -18.32 31.84 -18.23
CA LYS A 762 -16.88 32.16 -18.13
C LYS A 762 -16.60 33.50 -17.43
N LYS A 763 -17.61 34.20 -16.93
CA LYS A 763 -17.42 35.49 -16.24
C LYS A 763 -16.60 35.36 -14.96
N LEU A 764 -15.62 36.26 -14.83
CA LEU A 764 -14.89 36.52 -13.61
C LEU A 764 -15.86 36.94 -12.49
N LYS A 765 -15.79 36.24 -11.36
CA LYS A 765 -16.58 36.56 -10.15
C LYS A 765 -15.86 37.51 -9.20
N TYR A 766 -14.57 37.76 -9.42
CA TYR A 766 -13.82 38.76 -8.68
C TYR A 766 -13.88 40.09 -9.41
N ASN A 767 -13.87 41.17 -8.62
CA ASN A 767 -13.55 42.48 -9.14
C ASN A 767 -12.03 42.59 -9.22
N CYS A 768 -11.49 42.49 -10.42
CA CYS A 768 -10.10 42.79 -10.73
C CYS A 768 -10.05 44.28 -11.10
#